data_AF-M3DA80-F1
#
_entry.id   AF-M3DA80-F1
#
_cell.length_a   1.000
_cell.length_b   1.000
_cell.length_c   1.000
_cell.angle_alpha   90.00
_cell.angle_beta   90.00
_cell.angle_gamma   90.00
#
_symmetry.space_group_name_H-M   'P 1'
#
loop_
_entity.id
_entity.type
_entity.pdbx_description
1 polymer ?
#
loop_
_entity_poly.entity_id
_entity_poly.type
_entity_poly.pdbx_seq_one_letter_code
_entity_poly.pdbx_strand_id
1 'polypeptide(L)'
;MKPPPAPEARTHDTNNRTPLTPGQPGDEQSPAHVETRFDQAGPGFGQVEPKSDLAALGSGQTTVGFGQTTVGFGTAASAHGQAHRGAAPPVGQRLGQPEPGSGHAEPLPGQAGPTPCRTEPEPWRDEPLPYPVTPVPHQAAPTRTPVPPRDEWLQPAPGETDEARPTEPPDSPLTDPLLHPDPHTAAQAAAIENLLRCWVREHNLTSPHDGTLRIPLPTSATTLLAPVHYWSLSGWHRFGPPRLAGTPESAPPLDAAKVAALLAGEATARGPLRTNTYEPRPTAAHAPTTPPRPPSGPASTGPLTRLDHPHRPSHGSVSVDRPGPLDQPGRSGQRDRLDQLDPLDLIGRVADSTRRVAMFIAERRVGPADGPGRFLAAEQALVLGHPLHPTPKSREGLSELEARLYSPELRGSFPLHWLAIAPSVMSADSAWTERGRAVRVEQLTARLAGPELPLPEGHGALPVHPWQLREIRRRPAVAALFDAGLLRDLGPHGDPWHPTSSVRTVHRHHAPAMLKLSLGLRITNSCRENLRKELHRGVEVHRLLRTGLTAQWQAAHPRFDIVRDPAWLGVTAPDGGPLPGLDVLVRHNPFGPVDDVACVAGLVSPRPYAHAESRAAHRADRRSTQGEGAEGHQPQYPVSTLRQGPDAASETHLMVGSRLADVVTRLAGRTGRPRGAVAVEWFLRYLEQVVRPVLWLDGEAGIALEAHQQNTLVLLDPDGWPVGGRYRDNQGYYFRESRRADLAARLPGIGERSDTFVSDEVADERFAYYLGINNVLGLIGAFGSQRLGDERLLLAAFRRFLSHAATGPARMNTTLPAQLLDSPVLRCKANLLTRLHGLDELVGPVDSQSVYVTITNPLHR
;
A
#
# COMPACT_ATOMS: atom_id res chain seq x y z
N MET A 1 -41.81 -24.98 47.00
CA MET A 1 -41.50 -25.79 48.20
C MET A 1 -39.99 -26.02 48.27
N LYS A 2 -39.44 -26.32 49.46
CA LYS A 2 -38.07 -26.85 49.70
C LYS A 2 -38.12 -28.40 49.69
N PRO A 3 -36.99 -29.14 49.72
CA PRO A 3 -35.64 -28.93 49.14
C PRO A 3 -35.07 -30.21 48.42
N PRO A 4 -33.84 -30.20 47.86
CA PRO A 4 -33.07 -31.41 47.47
C PRO A 4 -32.13 -31.92 48.60
N PRO A 5 -31.54 -33.14 48.49
CA PRO A 5 -30.09 -33.24 48.14
C PRO A 5 -29.68 -34.54 47.36
N ALA A 6 -28.37 -34.78 47.24
CA ALA A 6 -27.67 -36.06 46.90
C ALA A 6 -27.04 -36.65 48.21
N PRO A 7 -25.94 -37.47 48.26
CA PRO A 7 -25.15 -38.24 47.28
C PRO A 7 -24.93 -39.73 47.73
N GLU A 8 -23.99 -40.50 47.15
CA GLU A 8 -23.06 -41.42 47.86
C GLU A 8 -22.12 -42.24 46.93
N ALA A 9 -21.30 -43.13 47.52
CA ALA A 9 -19.85 -43.20 47.34
C ALA A 9 -19.21 -44.56 47.67
N ARG A 10 -18.08 -44.89 46.99
CA ARG A 10 -17.01 -45.88 47.32
C ARG A 10 -17.41 -47.32 47.77
N THR A 11 -16.84 -48.36 47.14
CA THR A 11 -15.73 -49.19 47.69
C THR A 11 -15.26 -50.35 46.77
N HIS A 12 -13.94 -50.56 46.78
CA HIS A 12 -13.10 -51.80 46.79
C HIS A 12 -13.63 -53.21 46.40
N ASP A 13 -12.76 -54.14 45.93
CA ASP A 13 -11.28 -54.12 45.86
C ASP A 13 -10.70 -54.33 44.41
N THR A 14 -9.76 -55.22 44.00
CA THR A 14 -9.06 -56.37 44.63
C THR A 14 -7.63 -56.59 44.08
N ASN A 15 -6.78 -57.25 44.88
CA ASN A 15 -5.41 -57.77 44.62
C ASN A 15 -5.17 -58.39 43.20
N ASN A 16 -3.92 -58.48 42.67
CA ASN A 16 -2.66 -58.79 43.39
C ASN A 16 -1.34 -58.24 42.77
N ARG A 17 -0.25 -58.33 43.57
CA ARG A 17 1.16 -57.84 43.46
C ARG A 17 1.99 -58.47 42.31
N THR A 18 3.00 -57.88 41.63
CA THR A 18 4.26 -57.11 41.97
C THR A 18 5.39 -57.93 42.66
N PRO A 19 6.70 -57.53 42.70
CA PRO A 19 7.52 -56.49 41.98
C PRO A 19 8.98 -56.93 41.54
N LEU A 20 9.82 -56.00 41.00
CA LEU A 20 11.23 -55.65 41.43
C LEU A 20 12.32 -55.34 40.35
N THR A 21 12.48 -54.04 40.03
CA THR A 21 13.63 -53.08 40.22
C THR A 21 15.16 -53.49 40.14
N PRO A 22 16.19 -52.57 40.26
CA PRO A 22 17.19 -52.37 39.16
C PRO A 22 18.69 -52.37 39.57
N GLY A 23 19.61 -51.94 38.68
CA GLY A 23 21.03 -51.63 39.01
C GLY A 23 21.85 -50.84 37.98
N GLN A 24 22.78 -50.01 38.48
CA GLN A 24 23.89 -49.26 37.85
C GLN A 24 25.03 -49.20 38.90
N PRO A 25 26.27 -48.69 38.66
CA PRO A 25 26.91 -48.17 37.43
C PRO A 25 28.27 -48.87 37.11
N GLY A 26 29.10 -48.30 36.23
CA GLY A 26 30.52 -48.70 36.04
C GLY A 26 31.19 -47.99 34.85
N ASP A 27 32.45 -47.59 35.00
CA ASP A 27 33.24 -46.79 34.03
C ASP A 27 34.24 -47.61 33.18
N GLU A 28 34.92 -46.88 32.27
CA GLU A 28 36.30 -47.07 31.78
C GLU A 28 36.62 -47.61 30.36
N GLN A 29 37.59 -46.88 29.78
CA GLN A 29 38.64 -47.25 28.80
C GLN A 29 38.31 -47.53 27.30
N SER A 30 38.96 -46.70 26.47
CA SER A 30 39.43 -46.97 25.09
C SER A 30 40.94 -47.38 25.15
N PRO A 31 41.69 -47.75 24.08
CA PRO A 31 41.43 -47.54 22.63
C PRO A 31 41.91 -48.66 21.64
N ALA A 32 41.90 -48.31 20.35
CA ALA A 32 42.88 -48.67 19.29
C ALA A 32 42.75 -49.96 18.42
N HIS A 33 42.91 -49.69 17.11
CA HIS A 33 43.35 -50.47 15.94
C HIS A 33 43.84 -51.93 16.03
N VAL A 34 43.61 -52.68 14.93
CA VAL A 34 44.68 -53.27 14.09
C VAL A 34 44.19 -53.51 12.64
N GLU A 35 45.09 -53.50 11.65
CA GLU A 35 44.83 -53.80 10.23
C GLU A 35 44.76 -55.32 9.93
N THR A 36 44.20 -55.71 8.78
CA THR A 36 44.91 -56.66 7.89
C THR A 36 44.68 -56.29 6.42
N ARG A 37 45.68 -56.56 5.56
CA ARG A 37 45.78 -56.13 4.15
C ARG A 37 45.84 -57.33 3.19
N PHE A 38 46.06 -56.98 1.90
CA PHE A 38 46.77 -57.73 0.85
C PHE A 38 45.90 -58.60 -0.09
N ASP A 39 46.14 -58.63 -1.42
CA ASP A 39 47.12 -57.86 -2.22
C ASP A 39 46.76 -57.71 -3.73
N GLN A 40 47.52 -56.83 -4.42
CA GLN A 40 48.05 -56.81 -5.81
C GLN A 40 47.32 -57.55 -6.99
N ALA A 41 47.45 -57.12 -8.26
CA ALA A 41 48.64 -56.53 -8.91
C ALA A 41 48.34 -55.60 -10.14
N GLY A 42 49.34 -54.81 -10.54
CA GLY A 42 49.50 -54.23 -11.89
C GLY A 42 50.56 -55.03 -12.69
N PRO A 43 51.45 -54.43 -13.53
CA PRO A 43 51.58 -53.00 -13.89
C PRO A 43 51.97 -52.69 -15.38
N GLY A 44 52.11 -51.40 -15.72
CA GLY A 44 53.16 -50.89 -16.64
C GLY A 44 52.77 -50.48 -18.09
N PHE A 45 53.51 -49.58 -18.78
CA PHE A 45 54.59 -48.68 -18.31
C PHE A 45 54.95 -47.53 -19.31
N GLY A 46 55.31 -46.33 -18.79
CA GLY A 46 56.04 -45.24 -19.49
C GLY A 46 55.20 -44.27 -20.35
N GLN A 47 55.64 -43.04 -20.69
CA GLN A 47 56.80 -42.17 -20.34
C GLN A 47 56.55 -40.75 -20.95
N VAL A 48 57.16 -39.60 -20.62
CA VAL A 48 58.10 -39.11 -19.56
C VAL A 48 57.98 -37.56 -19.46
N GLU A 49 58.58 -36.89 -18.46
CA GLU A 49 58.73 -35.40 -18.39
C GLU A 49 60.15 -34.92 -18.77
N PRO A 50 60.30 -33.67 -19.28
CA PRO A 50 60.98 -32.65 -18.46
C PRO A 50 60.40 -31.21 -18.53
N LYS A 51 60.86 -30.34 -17.64
CA LYS A 51 60.48 -28.91 -17.48
C LYS A 51 61.35 -27.96 -18.33
N SER A 52 60.83 -26.79 -18.73
CA SER A 52 61.28 -25.46 -18.24
C SER A 52 60.77 -24.24 -19.05
N ASP A 53 60.27 -23.23 -18.33
CA ASP A 53 60.55 -21.79 -18.46
C ASP A 53 60.12 -20.89 -19.65
N LEU A 54 59.45 -19.78 -19.24
CA LEU A 54 59.66 -18.36 -19.58
C LEU A 54 59.20 -17.73 -20.92
N ALA A 55 58.31 -16.74 -20.72
CA ALA A 55 58.45 -15.32 -21.10
C ALA A 55 57.76 -14.74 -22.36
N ALA A 56 57.60 -13.40 -22.27
CA ALA A 56 57.29 -12.41 -23.30
C ALA A 56 55.90 -12.44 -24.00
N LEU A 57 55.07 -11.46 -23.64
CA LEU A 57 54.66 -10.42 -24.59
C LEU A 57 54.28 -9.13 -23.81
N GLY A 58 54.70 -7.97 -24.31
CA GLY A 58 54.47 -6.68 -23.64
C GLY A 58 55.04 -5.50 -24.41
N SER A 59 54.62 -4.29 -24.00
CA SER A 59 54.76 -2.99 -24.69
C SER A 59 53.91 -2.84 -25.98
N GLY A 60 53.31 -1.67 -26.26
CA GLY A 60 53.14 -0.51 -25.37
C GLY A 60 52.60 0.75 -26.07
N GLN A 61 52.09 1.69 -25.25
CA GLN A 61 51.64 3.05 -25.62
C GLN A 61 50.34 3.07 -26.50
N THR A 62 49.53 4.14 -26.58
CA THR A 62 49.74 5.57 -26.29
C THR A 62 48.51 6.21 -25.60
N THR A 63 48.69 7.38 -24.96
CA THR A 63 47.65 8.11 -24.20
C THR A 63 47.27 9.45 -24.86
N VAL A 64 46.11 10.02 -24.48
CA VAL A 64 45.63 11.41 -24.70
C VAL A 64 44.91 11.70 -26.05
N GLY A 65 43.72 12.30 -25.96
CA GLY A 65 42.99 12.93 -27.08
C GLY A 65 41.53 13.30 -26.72
N PHE A 66 41.20 14.59 -26.62
CA PHE A 66 39.85 15.08 -26.33
C PHE A 66 38.98 15.22 -27.60
N GLY A 67 37.65 15.14 -27.46
CA GLY A 67 36.70 15.55 -28.50
C GLY A 67 35.25 15.68 -27.99
N GLN A 68 34.66 16.87 -28.12
CA GLN A 68 33.24 17.13 -27.81
C GLN A 68 32.39 17.14 -29.09
N THR A 69 31.19 16.59 -29.06
CA THR A 69 29.99 17.02 -29.82
C THR A 69 28.80 16.18 -29.33
N THR A 70 27.77 16.74 -28.68
CA THR A 70 26.66 17.52 -29.26
C THR A 70 25.80 16.70 -30.23
N VAL A 71 24.70 16.13 -29.70
CA VAL A 71 23.59 15.59 -30.52
C VAL A 71 22.46 16.61 -30.48
N GLY A 72 22.21 17.27 -31.63
CA GLY A 72 21.15 18.27 -31.76
C GLY A 72 19.78 17.66 -32.03
N PHE A 73 18.71 18.40 -31.70
CA PHE A 73 17.35 18.06 -32.11
C PHE A 73 17.16 18.22 -33.63
N GLY A 74 16.43 17.28 -34.25
CA GLY A 74 16.02 17.37 -35.65
C GLY A 74 14.55 16.97 -35.81
N THR A 75 13.68 17.95 -36.02
CA THR A 75 12.24 17.77 -36.33
C THR A 75 11.94 18.27 -37.75
N ALA A 76 10.88 17.74 -38.38
CA ALA A 76 10.37 17.99 -39.76
C ALA A 76 10.72 16.85 -40.76
N ALA A 77 9.92 16.56 -41.78
CA ALA A 77 8.49 16.84 -42.04
C ALA A 77 7.96 15.89 -43.16
N SER A 78 6.65 15.90 -43.42
CA SER A 78 6.00 15.09 -44.47
C SER A 78 6.28 15.60 -45.90
N ALA A 79 6.40 14.69 -46.89
CA ALA A 79 5.50 14.65 -48.07
C ALA A 79 5.86 13.58 -49.13
N HIS A 80 4.80 12.96 -49.68
CA HIS A 80 4.57 12.39 -51.04
C HIS A 80 5.68 11.71 -51.89
N GLY A 81 5.30 10.56 -52.48
CA GLY A 81 5.93 9.92 -53.65
C GLY A 81 5.14 8.67 -54.07
N GLN A 82 4.94 8.41 -55.38
CA GLN A 82 4.05 7.36 -55.92
C GLN A 82 4.75 6.35 -56.85
N ALA A 83 4.26 5.08 -56.82
CA ALA A 83 4.47 4.00 -57.82
C ALA A 83 5.95 3.51 -57.98
N HIS A 84 6.30 2.33 -58.53
CA HIS A 84 5.61 1.24 -59.28
C HIS A 84 6.49 -0.06 -59.16
N ARG A 85 6.34 -1.27 -59.75
CA ARG A 85 5.42 -1.91 -60.74
C ARG A 85 5.58 -3.47 -60.70
N GLY A 86 4.48 -4.25 -60.70
CA GLY A 86 4.46 -5.71 -60.97
C GLY A 86 4.97 -6.64 -59.84
N ALA A 87 4.77 -7.97 -59.86
CA ALA A 87 3.84 -8.84 -60.62
C ALA A 87 3.72 -10.22 -59.91
N ALA A 88 2.60 -10.94 -60.08
CA ALA A 88 2.32 -12.29 -59.52
C ALA A 88 2.55 -13.40 -60.59
N PRO A 89 2.12 -14.70 -60.49
CA PRO A 89 1.32 -15.47 -59.49
C PRO A 89 2.01 -16.85 -59.16
N PRO A 90 1.37 -18.03 -58.93
CA PRO A 90 -0.03 -18.43 -58.61
C PRO A 90 -0.19 -19.45 -57.43
N VAL A 91 -1.30 -20.18 -57.17
CA VAL A 91 -2.77 -19.92 -56.92
C VAL A 91 -3.35 -21.21 -56.30
N GLY A 92 -4.36 -21.14 -55.38
CA GLY A 92 -5.01 -22.36 -54.84
C GLY A 92 -6.31 -22.18 -54.02
N GLN A 93 -7.42 -21.84 -54.68
CA GLN A 93 -8.86 -22.08 -54.36
C GLN A 93 -9.32 -22.30 -52.88
N ARG A 94 -10.18 -21.43 -52.29
CA ARG A 94 -11.69 -21.49 -52.21
C ARG A 94 -12.22 -22.70 -51.41
N LEU A 95 -13.21 -22.63 -50.50
CA LEU A 95 -14.21 -21.63 -49.99
C LEU A 95 -14.45 -21.91 -48.47
N GLY A 96 -15.33 -21.29 -47.66
CA GLY A 96 -16.43 -20.30 -47.82
C GLY A 96 -17.07 -19.96 -46.44
N GLN A 97 -18.33 -19.49 -46.38
CA GLN A 97 -19.10 -19.18 -45.13
C GLN A 97 -20.61 -19.41 -45.28
N PRO A 98 -21.36 -19.59 -44.18
CA PRO A 98 -22.80 -19.31 -44.08
C PRO A 98 -23.18 -18.30 -42.97
N GLU A 99 -24.27 -17.55 -43.21
CA GLU A 99 -24.98 -16.67 -42.24
C GLU A 99 -26.23 -17.40 -41.67
N PRO A 100 -26.90 -16.88 -40.61
CA PRO A 100 -27.88 -17.64 -39.83
C PRO A 100 -29.31 -17.63 -40.40
N GLY A 101 -30.13 -18.60 -39.98
CA GLY A 101 -31.57 -18.69 -40.28
C GLY A 101 -32.41 -18.93 -39.02
N SER A 102 -33.66 -18.44 -39.02
CA SER A 102 -34.62 -18.54 -37.93
C SER A 102 -35.72 -19.58 -38.21
N GLY A 103 -36.33 -20.12 -37.15
CA GLY A 103 -37.47 -21.03 -37.26
C GLY A 103 -38.08 -21.39 -35.89
N HIS A 104 -39.40 -21.29 -35.77
CA HIS A 104 -40.17 -21.71 -34.58
C HIS A 104 -40.74 -23.13 -34.77
N ALA A 105 -40.74 -23.92 -33.70
CA ALA A 105 -41.62 -25.09 -33.53
C ALA A 105 -41.84 -25.34 -32.02
N GLU A 106 -43.00 -25.91 -31.66
CA GLU A 106 -43.40 -26.23 -30.28
C GLU A 106 -43.97 -27.70 -30.22
N PRO A 107 -44.46 -28.26 -29.09
CA PRO A 107 -43.67 -29.28 -28.37
C PRO A 107 -44.40 -30.64 -28.18
N LEU A 108 -44.01 -31.39 -27.13
CA LEU A 108 -44.57 -32.65 -26.55
C LEU A 108 -43.86 -33.96 -26.97
N PRO A 109 -43.93 -35.04 -26.16
CA PRO A 109 -43.52 -35.07 -24.75
C PRO A 109 -42.68 -36.32 -24.37
N GLY A 110 -41.84 -36.24 -23.33
CA GLY A 110 -41.08 -37.41 -22.82
C GLY A 110 -40.75 -37.28 -21.33
N GLN A 111 -40.99 -38.34 -20.55
CA GLN A 111 -40.86 -38.32 -19.08
C GLN A 111 -39.53 -38.91 -18.60
N ALA A 112 -38.75 -38.12 -17.86
CA ALA A 112 -37.73 -38.60 -16.92
C ALA A 112 -37.48 -37.51 -15.86
N GLY A 113 -37.91 -37.74 -14.61
CA GLY A 113 -37.83 -36.74 -13.54
C GLY A 113 -36.58 -36.89 -12.66
N PRO A 114 -35.83 -35.81 -12.37
CA PRO A 114 -34.75 -35.82 -11.39
C PRO A 114 -35.25 -35.46 -9.98
N THR A 115 -34.83 -36.23 -8.97
CA THR A 115 -35.12 -35.98 -7.55
C THR A 115 -34.43 -34.70 -7.05
N PRO A 116 -35.13 -33.77 -6.37
CA PRO A 116 -34.52 -32.54 -5.88
C PRO A 116 -33.73 -32.76 -4.58
N CYS A 117 -32.43 -32.98 -4.69
CA CYS A 117 -31.53 -32.91 -3.55
C CYS A 117 -31.27 -31.44 -3.18
N ARG A 118 -32.05 -30.88 -2.24
CA ARG A 118 -31.78 -29.56 -1.68
C ARG A 118 -30.65 -29.63 -0.65
N THR A 119 -29.55 -28.96 -0.92
CA THR A 119 -28.57 -28.53 0.10
C THR A 119 -28.40 -27.02 0.01
N GLU A 120 -29.19 -26.29 0.79
CA GLU A 120 -29.06 -24.84 0.92
C GLU A 120 -27.87 -24.51 1.85
N PRO A 121 -27.03 -23.49 1.53
CA PRO A 121 -25.95 -23.08 2.41
C PRO A 121 -26.47 -22.22 3.57
N GLU A 122 -26.66 -22.85 4.74
CA GLU A 122 -27.00 -22.17 6.00
C GLU A 122 -26.04 -21.00 6.32
N PRO A 123 -26.55 -19.82 6.71
CA PRO A 123 -25.72 -18.67 7.06
C PRO A 123 -25.11 -18.83 8.46
N TRP A 124 -23.85 -18.40 8.61
CA TRP A 124 -23.16 -18.37 9.91
C TRP A 124 -23.93 -17.46 10.89
N ARG A 125 -24.46 -18.05 11.96
CA ARG A 125 -25.04 -17.35 13.12
C ARG A 125 -24.20 -17.66 14.36
N ASP A 126 -23.92 -16.63 15.14
CA ASP A 126 -23.38 -16.78 16.50
C ASP A 126 -24.48 -17.28 17.45
N GLU A 127 -24.17 -18.27 18.31
CA GLU A 127 -25.03 -18.62 19.44
C GLU A 127 -24.67 -17.80 20.69
N PRO A 128 -25.67 -17.23 21.40
CA PRO A 128 -25.43 -16.50 22.65
C PRO A 128 -25.37 -17.46 23.86
N LEU A 129 -24.37 -17.28 24.72
CA LEU A 129 -24.34 -17.95 26.04
C LEU A 129 -25.17 -17.19 27.09
N PRO A 130 -25.90 -17.90 27.98
CA PRO A 130 -26.87 -17.28 28.88
C PRO A 130 -26.27 -16.80 30.21
N TYR A 131 -26.77 -15.67 30.71
CA TYR A 131 -26.66 -15.26 32.12
C TYR A 131 -28.01 -14.77 32.65
N PRO A 132 -28.39 -15.09 33.90
CA PRO A 132 -29.71 -14.77 34.44
C PRO A 132 -29.80 -13.32 34.92
N VAL A 133 -30.94 -12.67 34.67
CA VAL A 133 -31.25 -11.32 35.17
C VAL A 133 -32.06 -11.41 36.47
N THR A 134 -31.56 -10.84 37.56
CA THR A 134 -32.31 -10.62 38.81
C THR A 134 -32.76 -9.15 38.92
N PRO A 135 -34.05 -8.87 39.18
CA PRO A 135 -34.55 -7.51 39.28
C PRO A 135 -34.41 -6.93 40.69
N VAL A 136 -33.98 -5.67 40.79
CA VAL A 136 -33.90 -4.85 42.02
C VAL A 136 -34.43 -3.43 41.67
N PRO A 137 -35.21 -2.75 42.53
CA PRO A 137 -36.29 -1.88 42.05
C PRO A 137 -35.94 -0.39 41.86
N HIS A 138 -36.89 0.32 41.25
CA HIS A 138 -36.89 1.78 41.08
C HIS A 138 -36.64 2.56 42.38
N GLN A 139 -35.87 3.64 42.29
CA GLN A 139 -35.92 4.78 43.21
C GLN A 139 -36.06 6.10 42.42
N ALA A 140 -36.47 7.16 43.12
CA ALA A 140 -37.07 8.35 42.52
C ALA A 140 -36.06 9.33 41.89
N ALA A 141 -36.55 10.13 40.93
CA ALA A 141 -35.79 11.19 40.29
C ALA A 141 -35.74 12.47 41.14
N PRO A 142 -34.58 13.15 41.25
CA PRO A 142 -34.48 14.49 41.81
C PRO A 142 -34.89 15.57 40.79
N THR A 143 -35.42 16.67 41.32
CA THR A 143 -35.98 17.85 40.63
C THR A 143 -35.03 18.56 39.66
N ARG A 144 -35.58 19.07 38.55
CA ARG A 144 -34.94 20.09 37.70
C ARG A 144 -34.72 21.41 38.46
N THR A 145 -33.58 22.07 38.21
CA THR A 145 -33.39 23.51 38.39
C THR A 145 -33.09 24.18 37.04
N PRO A 146 -33.47 25.45 36.83
CA PRO A 146 -33.32 26.13 35.54
C PRO A 146 -31.88 26.65 35.31
N VAL A 147 -31.44 26.64 34.05
CA VAL A 147 -30.19 27.26 33.60
C VAL A 147 -30.54 28.51 32.78
N PRO A 148 -29.93 29.68 33.03
CA PRO A 148 -30.22 30.90 32.27
C PRO A 148 -29.63 30.86 30.85
N PRO A 149 -30.15 31.67 29.90
CA PRO A 149 -29.61 31.76 28.55
C PRO A 149 -28.17 32.31 28.53
N ARG A 150 -27.40 31.92 27.50
CA ARG A 150 -26.03 32.40 27.23
C ARG A 150 -25.94 33.04 25.85
N ASP A 151 -26.61 34.17 25.67
CA ASP A 151 -26.29 35.12 24.61
C ASP A 151 -25.38 36.20 25.20
N GLU A 152 -24.06 36.12 24.93
CA GLU A 152 -23.07 37.23 25.03
C GLU A 152 -21.61 36.75 24.77
N TRP A 153 -21.34 36.06 23.66
CA TRP A 153 -19.95 35.77 23.24
C TRP A 153 -19.79 35.77 21.71
N LEU A 154 -19.87 36.95 21.09
CA LEU A 154 -19.30 37.24 19.75
C LEU A 154 -19.37 38.74 19.40
N GLN A 155 -18.42 39.52 19.91
CA GLN A 155 -18.01 40.80 19.29
C GLN A 155 -16.48 40.82 19.18
N PRO A 156 -15.89 41.03 17.99
CA PRO A 156 -14.45 41.21 17.84
C PRO A 156 -14.05 42.63 18.26
N ALA A 157 -12.99 42.76 19.05
CA ALA A 157 -12.30 44.04 19.22
C ALA A 157 -11.42 44.31 17.98
N PRO A 158 -11.29 45.57 17.51
CA PRO A 158 -10.46 45.90 16.37
C PRO A 158 -8.96 45.81 16.72
N GLY A 159 -8.23 44.98 16.00
CA GLY A 159 -6.77 44.83 16.08
C GLY A 159 -6.24 44.29 14.76
N GLU A 160 -5.12 44.83 14.29
CA GLU A 160 -4.65 44.64 12.92
C GLU A 160 -4.18 43.20 12.65
N THR A 161 -4.73 42.57 11.62
CA THR A 161 -4.20 41.32 11.03
C THR A 161 -4.22 41.43 9.51
N ASP A 162 -3.12 41.01 8.88
CA ASP A 162 -2.91 41.13 7.44
C ASP A 162 -3.71 40.04 6.69
N GLU A 163 -4.96 40.35 6.35
CA GLU A 163 -5.86 39.42 5.67
C GLU A 163 -5.48 39.23 4.20
N ALA A 164 -4.71 38.17 3.92
CA ALA A 164 -4.61 37.58 2.60
C ALA A 164 -5.98 37.05 2.14
N ARG A 165 -6.79 37.93 1.53
CA ARG A 165 -8.10 37.60 0.95
C ARG A 165 -7.99 36.39 0.00
N PRO A 166 -9.00 35.51 -0.04
CA PRO A 166 -9.12 34.56 -1.13
C PRO A 166 -9.30 35.33 -2.45
N THR A 167 -8.39 35.12 -3.40
CA THR A 167 -8.50 35.68 -4.74
C THR A 167 -9.69 35.06 -5.46
N GLU A 168 -10.55 35.90 -6.05
CA GLU A 168 -11.61 35.44 -6.94
C GLU A 168 -10.98 34.83 -8.20
N PRO A 169 -11.49 33.68 -8.70
CA PRO A 169 -10.93 33.02 -9.87
C PRO A 169 -11.22 33.85 -11.13
N PRO A 170 -10.30 33.90 -12.12
CA PRO A 170 -10.52 34.65 -13.35
C PRO A 170 -11.68 34.06 -14.18
N ASP A 171 -12.42 34.95 -14.85
CA ASP A 171 -13.69 34.67 -15.53
C ASP A 171 -13.58 33.77 -16.79
N SER A 172 -13.33 32.47 -16.59
CA SER A 172 -13.80 31.43 -17.50
C SER A 172 -13.85 30.06 -16.80
N PRO A 173 -15.01 29.38 -16.76
CA PRO A 173 -15.13 28.05 -16.14
C PRO A 173 -14.52 26.96 -17.04
N LEU A 174 -13.20 26.92 -17.11
CA LEU A 174 -12.44 25.88 -17.80
C LEU A 174 -12.78 24.49 -17.21
N THR A 175 -13.39 23.64 -18.04
CA THR A 175 -13.71 22.24 -17.72
C THR A 175 -12.54 21.54 -17.03
N ASP A 176 -12.80 20.82 -15.93
CA ASP A 176 -11.75 20.12 -15.16
C ASP A 176 -10.87 19.28 -16.11
N PRO A 177 -9.55 19.47 -16.15
CA PRO A 177 -8.67 18.78 -17.10
C PRO A 177 -8.77 17.24 -17.06
N LEU A 178 -9.14 16.65 -15.92
CA LEU A 178 -9.37 15.21 -15.81
C LEU A 178 -10.63 14.73 -16.56
N LEU A 179 -11.57 15.63 -16.87
CA LEU A 179 -12.78 15.34 -17.66
C LEU A 179 -12.61 15.61 -19.16
N HIS A 180 -11.40 15.96 -19.62
CA HIS A 180 -11.12 16.16 -21.03
C HIS A 180 -11.57 14.94 -21.87
N PRO A 181 -12.28 15.12 -23.01
CA PRO A 181 -12.92 14.02 -23.73
C PRO A 181 -11.93 13.00 -24.31
N ASP A 182 -10.74 13.45 -24.74
CA ASP A 182 -9.61 12.55 -25.03
C ASP A 182 -9.01 11.99 -23.71
N PRO A 183 -8.93 10.67 -23.53
CA PRO A 183 -8.29 10.03 -22.38
C PRO A 183 -6.80 10.32 -22.20
N HIS A 184 -6.04 10.59 -23.27
CA HIS A 184 -4.60 10.87 -23.17
C HIS A 184 -4.35 12.21 -22.48
N THR A 185 -5.06 13.26 -22.86
CA THR A 185 -4.98 14.58 -22.21
C THR A 185 -5.42 14.51 -20.75
N ALA A 186 -6.48 13.76 -20.44
CA ALA A 186 -6.92 13.55 -19.05
C ALA A 186 -5.85 12.81 -18.21
N ALA A 187 -5.14 11.85 -18.82
CA ALA A 187 -4.03 11.15 -18.17
C ALA A 187 -2.78 12.04 -17.99
N GLN A 188 -2.46 12.88 -18.98
CA GLN A 188 -1.39 13.89 -18.88
C GLN A 188 -1.65 14.84 -17.71
N ALA A 189 -2.88 15.37 -17.59
CA ALA A 189 -3.27 16.21 -16.46
C ALA A 189 -3.09 15.50 -15.11
N ALA A 190 -3.52 14.24 -14.98
CA ALA A 190 -3.35 13.45 -13.76
C ALA A 190 -1.87 13.22 -13.40
N ALA A 191 -1.02 12.91 -14.40
CA ALA A 191 0.41 12.70 -14.19
C ALA A 191 1.13 14.01 -13.79
N ILE A 192 0.79 15.13 -14.43
CA ILE A 192 1.30 16.46 -14.10
C ILE A 192 0.89 16.87 -12.68
N GLU A 193 -0.39 16.69 -12.28
CA GLU A 193 -0.82 16.98 -10.91
C GLU A 193 -0.01 16.17 -9.88
N ASN A 194 0.23 14.89 -10.14
CA ASN A 194 1.00 14.04 -9.22
C ASN A 194 2.47 14.47 -9.11
N LEU A 195 3.10 14.86 -10.22
CA LEU A 195 4.48 15.39 -10.23
C LEU A 195 4.58 16.72 -9.47
N LEU A 196 3.66 17.65 -9.72
CA LEU A 196 3.63 18.96 -9.06
C LEU A 196 3.29 18.83 -7.56
N ARG A 197 2.36 17.96 -7.17
CA ARG A 197 2.06 17.66 -5.75
C ARG A 197 3.28 17.06 -5.04
N CYS A 198 3.97 16.11 -5.66
CA CYS A 198 5.24 15.58 -5.14
C CYS A 198 6.25 16.71 -4.96
N TRP A 199 6.48 17.55 -5.97
CA TRP A 199 7.46 18.64 -5.89
C TRP A 199 7.13 19.67 -4.81
N VAL A 200 5.89 20.17 -4.78
CA VAL A 200 5.39 21.15 -3.79
C VAL A 200 5.58 20.64 -2.37
N ARG A 201 5.16 19.39 -2.10
CA ARG A 201 5.28 18.80 -0.77
C ARG A 201 6.73 18.49 -0.42
N GLU A 202 7.51 17.95 -1.34
CA GLU A 202 8.89 17.49 -1.05
C GLU A 202 9.90 18.64 -0.95
N HIS A 203 9.54 19.85 -1.42
CA HIS A 203 10.25 21.11 -1.18
C HIS A 203 9.54 22.06 -0.19
N ASN A 204 8.45 21.61 0.45
CA ASN A 204 7.65 22.39 1.41
C ASN A 204 7.23 23.79 0.90
N LEU A 205 6.78 23.89 -0.36
CA LEU A 205 6.42 25.16 -0.99
C LEU A 205 5.10 25.72 -0.45
N THR A 206 5.03 27.05 -0.32
CA THR A 206 3.84 27.80 0.15
C THR A 206 2.87 28.13 -1.00
N SER A 207 1.65 28.58 -0.65
CA SER A 207 0.65 29.01 -1.63
C SER A 207 1.13 30.24 -2.41
N PRO A 208 1.01 30.27 -3.75
CA PRO A 208 1.29 31.47 -4.52
C PRO A 208 0.22 32.55 -4.27
N HIS A 209 0.64 33.80 -4.16
CA HIS A 209 -0.25 34.95 -3.89
C HIS A 209 -1.16 35.31 -5.08
N ASP A 210 -0.73 35.02 -6.31
CA ASP A 210 -1.41 35.36 -7.56
C ASP A 210 -2.04 34.14 -8.26
N GLY A 211 -2.23 33.04 -7.54
CA GLY A 211 -2.80 31.80 -8.09
C GLY A 211 -1.91 31.06 -9.08
N THR A 212 -0.65 31.47 -9.30
CA THR A 212 0.28 30.76 -10.21
C THR A 212 1.46 30.17 -9.45
N LEU A 213 1.53 28.84 -9.37
CA LEU A 213 2.69 28.13 -8.85
C LEU A 213 3.89 28.39 -9.77
N ARG A 214 4.99 28.85 -9.18
CA ARG A 214 6.27 29.07 -9.85
C ARG A 214 7.32 28.16 -9.26
N ILE A 215 7.94 27.34 -10.11
CA ILE A 215 9.10 26.52 -9.76
C ILE A 215 10.28 27.05 -10.57
N PRO A 216 11.21 27.79 -9.95
CA PRO A 216 12.47 28.17 -10.60
C PRO A 216 13.27 26.92 -10.98
N LEU A 217 13.83 26.92 -12.20
CA LEU A 217 14.67 25.85 -12.74
C LEU A 217 16.01 26.43 -13.22
N PRO A 218 16.92 26.86 -12.30
CA PRO A 218 18.26 27.32 -12.64
C PRO A 218 19.01 26.41 -13.62
N THR A 219 18.88 25.10 -13.47
CA THR A 219 19.52 24.08 -14.32
C THR A 219 19.10 24.16 -15.79
N SER A 220 17.93 24.76 -16.08
CA SER A 220 17.40 25.00 -17.42
C SER A 220 17.20 26.49 -17.72
N ALA A 221 17.83 27.38 -16.92
CA ALA A 221 17.75 28.84 -17.03
C ALA A 221 16.31 29.40 -17.20
N THR A 222 15.32 28.77 -16.57
CA THR A 222 13.90 29.07 -16.79
C THR A 222 13.07 28.96 -15.50
N THR A 223 11.75 29.09 -15.60
CA THR A 223 10.80 28.88 -14.52
C THR A 223 9.58 28.15 -15.07
N LEU A 224 9.20 27.06 -14.39
CA LEU A 224 7.97 26.33 -14.67
C LEU A 224 6.80 27.05 -13.99
N LEU A 225 5.79 27.41 -14.78
CA LEU A 225 4.58 28.11 -14.36
C LEU A 225 3.38 27.16 -14.46
N ALA A 226 2.60 27.03 -13.38
CA ALA A 226 1.38 26.22 -13.36
C ALA A 226 0.23 26.98 -12.67
N PRO A 227 -0.92 27.20 -13.34
CA PRO A 227 -2.10 27.76 -12.68
C PRO A 227 -2.56 26.86 -11.52
N VAL A 228 -3.03 27.45 -10.43
CA VAL A 228 -3.56 26.73 -9.27
C VAL A 228 -5.09 26.80 -9.28
N HIS A 229 -5.74 25.68 -9.63
CA HIS A 229 -7.19 25.56 -9.59
C HIS A 229 -7.72 25.30 -8.16
N TYR A 230 -6.86 24.78 -7.28
CA TYR A 230 -7.13 24.60 -5.85
C TYR A 230 -5.83 24.47 -5.06
N TRP A 231 -5.63 25.27 -4.01
CA TRP A 231 -4.55 25.06 -3.06
C TRP A 231 -5.07 24.31 -1.82
N SER A 232 -4.61 23.08 -1.64
CA SER A 232 -4.95 22.24 -0.49
C SER A 232 -4.02 22.55 0.69
N LEU A 233 -4.54 22.55 1.90
CA LEU A 233 -3.75 22.65 3.14
C LEU A 233 -3.12 21.30 3.52
N SER A 234 -3.59 20.21 2.90
CA SER A 234 -3.19 18.82 3.16
C SER A 234 -2.52 18.14 1.95
N GLY A 235 -2.11 18.91 0.93
CA GLY A 235 -1.28 18.45 -0.18
C GLY A 235 -2.02 18.00 -1.46
N TRP A 236 -3.36 17.99 -1.47
CA TRP A 236 -4.18 17.59 -2.62
C TRP A 236 -4.48 18.76 -3.58
N HIS A 237 -3.47 19.55 -3.91
CA HIS A 237 -3.60 20.70 -4.83
C HIS A 237 -4.17 20.26 -6.19
N ARG A 238 -4.94 21.12 -6.86
CA ARG A 238 -5.40 20.94 -8.26
C ARG A 238 -4.69 21.98 -9.14
N PHE A 239 -4.18 21.56 -10.29
CA PHE A 239 -3.36 22.41 -11.16
C PHE A 239 -3.91 22.51 -12.59
N GLY A 240 -3.64 23.64 -13.24
CA GLY A 240 -3.83 23.85 -14.67
C GLY A 240 -2.64 23.36 -15.50
N PRO A 241 -2.77 23.40 -16.84
CA PRO A 241 -1.73 22.94 -17.76
C PRO A 241 -0.47 23.84 -17.66
N PRO A 242 0.72 23.28 -17.37
CA PRO A 242 1.92 24.07 -17.08
C PRO A 242 2.66 24.53 -18.33
N ARG A 243 3.41 25.62 -18.19
CA ARG A 243 4.16 26.33 -19.24
C ARG A 243 5.54 26.75 -18.73
N LEU A 244 6.43 27.19 -19.61
CA LEU A 244 7.68 27.85 -19.23
C LEU A 244 7.52 29.37 -19.26
N ALA A 245 8.19 30.08 -18.36
CA ALA A 245 8.25 31.54 -18.40
C ALA A 245 8.87 32.02 -19.73
N GLY A 246 8.23 33.01 -20.35
CA GLY A 246 8.65 33.58 -21.64
C GLY A 246 8.15 32.84 -22.89
N THR A 247 7.46 31.69 -22.77
CA THR A 247 6.81 31.08 -23.96
C THR A 247 5.54 31.85 -24.35
N PRO A 248 5.27 32.08 -25.66
CA PRO A 248 4.00 32.66 -26.10
C PRO A 248 2.79 31.87 -25.60
N GLU A 249 1.66 32.55 -25.35
CA GLU A 249 0.41 31.91 -24.91
C GLU A 249 -0.11 30.87 -25.92
N SER A 250 0.14 31.11 -27.21
CA SER A 250 -0.19 30.21 -28.33
C SER A 250 0.68 28.93 -28.39
N ALA A 251 1.76 28.84 -27.61
CA ALA A 251 2.51 27.59 -27.49
C ALA A 251 1.65 26.49 -26.83
N PRO A 252 1.88 25.20 -27.13
CA PRO A 252 1.28 24.12 -26.36
C PRO A 252 1.82 24.12 -24.92
N PRO A 253 1.03 23.68 -23.91
CA PRO A 253 1.54 23.42 -22.57
C PRO A 253 2.49 22.21 -22.56
N LEU A 254 3.23 22.06 -21.46
CA LEU A 254 4.13 20.92 -21.26
C LEU A 254 3.35 19.65 -20.93
N ASP A 255 3.78 18.53 -21.51
CA ASP A 255 3.36 17.19 -21.13
C ASP A 255 4.10 16.68 -19.86
N ALA A 256 3.60 15.60 -19.27
CA ALA A 256 4.14 15.02 -18.05
C ALA A 256 5.59 14.54 -18.19
N ALA A 257 6.05 14.11 -19.37
CA ALA A 257 7.42 13.66 -19.58
C ALA A 257 8.39 14.85 -19.61
N LYS A 258 8.01 15.97 -20.25
CA LYS A 258 8.77 17.23 -20.18
C LYS A 258 8.82 17.78 -18.74
N VAL A 259 7.70 17.79 -18.02
CA VAL A 259 7.67 18.19 -16.60
C VAL A 259 8.59 17.27 -15.76
N ALA A 260 8.51 15.96 -15.95
CA ALA A 260 9.37 15.00 -15.24
C ALA A 260 10.85 15.24 -15.52
N ALA A 261 11.25 15.48 -16.78
CA ALA A 261 12.63 15.74 -17.15
C ALA A 261 13.19 17.03 -16.51
N LEU A 262 12.41 18.11 -16.50
CA LEU A 262 12.78 19.38 -15.88
C LEU A 262 12.94 19.24 -14.36
N LEU A 263 11.99 18.58 -13.68
CA LEU A 263 12.05 18.37 -12.23
C LEU A 263 13.16 17.38 -11.84
N ALA A 264 13.44 16.37 -12.66
CA ALA A 264 14.54 15.43 -12.44
C ALA A 264 15.90 16.12 -12.56
N GLY A 265 16.13 16.87 -13.64
CA GLY A 265 17.39 17.61 -13.84
C GLY A 265 17.66 18.62 -12.74
N GLU A 266 16.62 19.35 -12.30
CA GLU A 266 16.72 20.28 -11.17
C GLU A 266 16.97 19.56 -9.82
N ALA A 267 16.33 18.43 -9.56
CA ALA A 267 16.61 17.62 -8.37
C ALA A 267 18.05 17.08 -8.37
N THR A 268 18.56 16.60 -9.50
CA THR A 268 19.94 16.13 -9.63
C THR A 268 20.96 17.26 -9.45
N ALA A 269 20.71 18.44 -10.00
CA ALA A 269 21.61 19.59 -9.88
C ALA A 269 21.68 20.17 -8.45
N ARG A 270 20.64 20.00 -7.64
CA ARG A 270 20.63 20.35 -6.20
C ARG A 270 21.47 19.37 -5.36
N GLY A 271 21.89 18.24 -5.93
CA GLY A 271 22.50 17.14 -5.20
C GLY A 271 21.51 16.42 -4.28
N PRO A 272 21.96 15.42 -3.50
CA PRO A 272 21.16 14.89 -2.43
C PRO A 272 20.81 16.03 -1.45
N LEU A 273 19.51 16.25 -1.20
CA LEU A 273 19.11 17.03 -0.03
C LEU A 273 19.83 16.45 1.19
N ARG A 274 20.33 17.32 2.07
CA ARG A 274 20.86 16.84 3.37
C ARG A 274 19.74 16.10 4.08
N THR A 275 19.80 14.77 4.02
CA THR A 275 19.04 13.90 4.88
C THR A 275 19.46 14.26 6.29
N ASN A 276 18.53 14.76 7.10
CA ASN A 276 18.75 14.81 8.54
C ASN A 276 18.77 13.38 9.04
N THR A 277 19.94 12.73 8.89
CA THR A 277 20.33 11.57 9.68
C THR A 277 20.06 11.89 11.12
N TYR A 278 19.42 10.97 11.83
CA TYR A 278 19.09 11.11 13.24
C TYR A 278 20.38 11.31 14.05
N GLU A 279 20.70 12.57 14.36
CA GLU A 279 21.58 12.88 15.48
C GLU A 279 20.79 12.59 16.76
N PRO A 280 21.16 11.56 17.54
CA PRO A 280 20.49 11.30 18.80
C PRO A 280 20.71 12.51 19.70
N ARG A 281 19.63 13.23 19.99
CA ARG A 281 19.61 14.38 20.88
C ARG A 281 20.28 13.97 22.19
N PRO A 282 21.42 14.59 22.59
CA PRO A 282 22.17 14.10 23.74
C PRO A 282 21.27 14.13 24.97
N THR A 283 21.02 12.95 25.53
CA THR A 283 20.23 12.82 26.76
C THR A 283 20.91 13.65 27.84
N ALA A 284 20.13 14.48 28.53
CA ALA A 284 20.63 15.29 29.63
C ALA A 284 20.99 14.36 30.80
N ALA A 285 22.23 13.84 30.78
CA ALA A 285 22.73 12.93 31.79
C ALA A 285 22.58 13.58 33.17
N HIS A 286 22.05 12.82 34.13
CA HIS A 286 21.88 13.31 35.49
C HIS A 286 23.24 13.77 36.03
N ALA A 287 23.32 15.05 36.41
CA ALA A 287 24.52 15.62 36.99
C ALA A 287 24.85 14.86 38.29
N PRO A 288 26.07 14.32 38.46
CA PRO A 288 26.46 13.63 39.68
C PRO A 288 26.45 14.61 40.86
N THR A 289 25.78 14.24 41.95
CA THR A 289 25.62 15.10 43.13
C THR A 289 26.93 15.20 43.91
N THR A 290 27.64 16.31 43.75
CA THR A 290 28.88 16.62 44.50
C THR A 290 28.57 16.91 45.98
N PRO A 291 29.29 16.31 46.95
CA PRO A 291 29.13 16.63 48.37
C PRO A 291 29.65 18.05 48.71
N PRO A 292 29.18 18.65 49.83
CA PRO A 292 29.52 20.04 50.18
C PRO A 292 30.99 20.22 50.60
N ARG A 293 31.53 21.41 50.32
CA ARG A 293 32.93 21.77 50.56
C ARG A 293 33.05 22.90 51.60
N PRO A 294 33.89 22.78 52.64
CA PRO A 294 34.12 23.84 53.64
C PRO A 294 34.92 25.03 53.07
N PRO A 295 34.93 26.20 53.77
CA PRO A 295 35.24 27.49 53.17
C PRO A 295 36.73 27.82 52.95
N SER A 296 36.94 28.98 52.32
CA SER A 296 38.17 29.48 51.69
C SER A 296 39.30 29.95 52.62
N GLY A 297 40.54 29.75 52.17
CA GLY A 297 41.73 30.54 52.53
C GLY A 297 42.61 30.77 51.28
N PRO A 298 43.23 31.95 51.08
CA PRO A 298 43.96 32.28 49.85
C PRO A 298 45.49 32.13 49.95
N ALA A 299 46.19 31.94 48.82
CA ALA A 299 47.22 32.88 48.30
C ALA A 299 48.23 32.26 47.30
N SER A 300 48.71 33.13 46.39
CA SER A 300 50.11 33.23 45.90
C SER A 300 50.71 32.28 44.83
N THR A 301 51.34 32.94 43.83
CA THR A 301 52.60 32.61 43.12
C THR A 301 52.85 31.28 42.41
N GLY A 302 53.19 31.38 41.12
CA GLY A 302 54.53 30.97 40.66
C GLY A 302 54.61 29.85 39.59
N PRO A 303 55.22 30.10 38.41
CA PRO A 303 55.52 29.06 37.41
C PRO A 303 57.00 28.59 37.46
N LEU A 304 57.32 27.44 36.82
CA LEU A 304 58.35 27.32 35.75
C LEU A 304 58.69 25.86 35.34
N THR A 305 58.97 25.72 34.03
CA THR A 305 59.91 24.78 33.33
C THR A 305 59.76 23.24 33.30
N ARG A 306 60.18 22.73 32.13
CA ARG A 306 60.46 21.33 31.74
C ARG A 306 61.70 20.75 32.49
N LEU A 307 61.90 19.43 32.46
CA LEU A 307 62.95 18.79 31.60
C LEU A 307 62.93 17.23 31.70
N ASP A 308 62.96 16.61 30.50
CA ASP A 308 63.67 15.39 30.06
C ASP A 308 63.52 13.97 30.67
N HIS A 309 63.81 13.02 29.76
CA HIS A 309 63.95 11.55 29.81
C HIS A 309 65.24 11.09 30.56
N PRO A 310 65.54 9.79 30.84
CA PRO A 310 65.33 8.65 29.91
C PRO A 310 65.19 7.18 30.46
N HIS A 311 65.21 6.27 29.48
CA HIS A 311 65.55 4.83 29.51
C HIS A 311 64.47 3.74 29.71
N ARG A 312 64.68 2.69 28.89
CA ARG A 312 63.99 1.40 28.73
C ARG A 312 64.95 0.31 29.26
N PRO A 313 64.47 -0.89 29.63
CA PRO A 313 64.59 -1.98 28.66
C PRO A 313 63.35 -2.88 28.60
N SER A 314 63.43 -3.96 27.82
CA SER A 314 62.30 -4.80 27.41
C SER A 314 62.54 -6.28 27.68
N HIS A 315 61.51 -6.97 28.19
CA HIS A 315 61.25 -8.38 27.91
C HIS A 315 59.73 -8.55 27.71
N GLY A 316 59.30 -9.61 27.04
CA GLY A 316 57.89 -9.83 26.73
C GLY A 316 57.56 -11.31 26.50
N SER A 317 56.27 -11.62 26.38
CA SER A 317 55.80 -12.96 26.02
C SER A 317 54.45 -12.90 25.29
N VAL A 318 54.37 -13.71 24.22
CA VAL A 318 53.21 -14.33 23.55
C VAL A 318 51.81 -13.76 23.84
N SER A 319 51.17 -13.21 22.81
CA SER A 319 49.71 -13.15 22.70
C SER A 319 49.22 -14.25 21.74
N VAL A 320 48.06 -14.86 22.03
CA VAL A 320 47.44 -15.88 21.17
C VAL A 320 46.38 -15.23 20.30
N ASP A 321 46.44 -15.47 18.98
CA ASP A 321 45.46 -14.93 18.03
C ASP A 321 44.04 -15.42 18.29
N ARG A 322 43.09 -14.50 18.17
CA ARG A 322 41.68 -14.81 17.86
C ARG A 322 41.39 -14.32 16.44
N PRO A 323 40.76 -15.13 15.58
CA PRO A 323 40.39 -14.67 14.24
C PRO A 323 39.48 -13.44 14.30
N GLY A 324 39.82 -12.42 13.52
CA GLY A 324 38.92 -11.28 13.29
C GLY A 324 37.66 -11.72 12.53
N PRO A 325 36.54 -10.96 12.65
CA PRO A 325 35.34 -11.25 11.89
C PRO A 325 35.62 -11.13 10.38
N LEU A 326 35.13 -12.09 9.60
CA LEU A 326 35.25 -12.10 8.15
C LEU A 326 34.52 -10.91 7.54
N ASP A 327 35.22 -10.16 6.70
CA ASP A 327 34.67 -9.01 5.99
C ASP A 327 33.56 -9.46 5.02
N GLN A 328 32.39 -8.81 5.07
CA GLN A 328 31.28 -9.12 4.16
C GLN A 328 31.38 -8.27 2.89
N PRO A 329 31.64 -8.86 1.71
CA PRO A 329 31.72 -8.12 0.46
C PRO A 329 30.32 -7.65 0.03
N GLY A 330 29.96 -6.42 0.39
CA GLY A 330 28.68 -5.81 -0.02
C GLY A 330 28.43 -4.37 0.43
N ARG A 331 28.95 -3.94 1.59
CA ARG A 331 28.59 -2.62 2.17
C ARG A 331 29.14 -1.40 1.41
N SER A 332 30.24 -1.52 0.67
CA SER A 332 30.79 -0.45 -0.17
C SER A 332 29.99 -0.28 -1.46
N GLY A 333 29.99 -1.29 -2.34
CA GLY A 333 29.32 -1.25 -3.65
C GLY A 333 27.79 -1.19 -3.64
N GLN A 334 27.17 -1.16 -2.45
CA GLN A 334 25.77 -0.77 -2.26
C GLN A 334 25.62 0.74 -1.99
N ARG A 335 26.56 1.40 -1.28
CA ARG A 335 26.57 2.87 -1.12
C ARG A 335 26.80 3.56 -2.46
N ASP A 336 27.80 3.11 -3.22
CA ASP A 336 28.15 3.68 -4.54
C ASP A 336 26.99 3.62 -5.56
N ARG A 337 25.96 2.80 -5.31
CA ARG A 337 24.72 2.70 -6.10
C ARG A 337 23.52 3.49 -5.56
N LEU A 338 23.55 3.93 -4.30
CA LEU A 338 22.48 4.74 -3.68
C LEU A 338 22.64 6.25 -3.99
N ASP A 339 23.87 6.66 -4.29
CA ASP A 339 24.23 8.06 -4.61
C ASP A 339 24.01 8.43 -6.09
N GLN A 340 23.71 7.45 -6.97
CA GLN A 340 23.43 7.71 -8.39
C GLN A 340 21.91 7.87 -8.62
N LEU A 341 21.50 9.11 -8.92
CA LEU A 341 20.13 9.43 -9.32
C LEU A 341 19.88 8.98 -10.76
N ASP A 342 18.69 8.43 -11.05
CA ASP A 342 18.28 8.06 -12.41
C ASP A 342 17.08 8.90 -12.93
N PRO A 343 17.36 10.05 -13.58
CA PRO A 343 16.35 10.83 -14.30
C PRO A 343 15.64 10.07 -15.43
N LEU A 344 16.30 9.11 -16.08
CA LEU A 344 15.78 8.43 -17.27
C LEU A 344 14.75 7.34 -16.89
N ASP A 345 15.00 6.56 -15.83
CA ASP A 345 13.99 5.67 -15.21
C ASP A 345 12.75 6.46 -14.81
N LEU A 346 12.90 7.64 -14.20
CA LEU A 346 11.76 8.47 -13.85
C LEU A 346 10.96 8.91 -15.10
N ILE A 347 11.61 9.46 -16.13
CA ILE A 347 10.91 9.93 -17.35
C ILE A 347 10.20 8.76 -18.06
N GLY A 348 10.89 7.63 -18.25
CA GLY A 348 10.31 6.43 -18.87
C GLY A 348 9.10 5.90 -18.09
N ARG A 349 9.17 5.91 -16.77
CA ARG A 349 8.07 5.46 -15.90
C ARG A 349 6.93 6.46 -15.78
N VAL A 350 7.18 7.75 -15.94
CA VAL A 350 6.11 8.76 -16.10
C VAL A 350 5.37 8.51 -17.42
N ALA A 351 6.08 8.26 -18.52
CA ALA A 351 5.46 7.93 -19.80
C ALA A 351 4.63 6.63 -19.72
N ASP A 352 5.18 5.54 -19.15
CA ASP A 352 4.47 4.27 -18.95
C ASP A 352 3.24 4.42 -18.05
N SER A 353 3.36 5.13 -16.93
CA SER A 353 2.25 5.42 -16.02
C SER A 353 1.16 6.24 -16.71
N THR A 354 1.52 7.23 -17.52
CA THR A 354 0.57 8.11 -18.24
C THR A 354 -0.17 7.33 -19.33
N ARG A 355 0.54 6.53 -20.13
CA ARG A 355 -0.05 5.64 -21.15
C ARG A 355 -1.04 4.65 -20.54
N ARG A 356 -0.70 4.05 -19.39
CA ARG A 356 -1.59 3.13 -18.67
C ARG A 356 -2.83 3.84 -18.13
N VAL A 357 -2.70 5.03 -17.53
CA VAL A 357 -3.86 5.83 -17.10
C VAL A 357 -4.76 6.21 -18.27
N ALA A 358 -4.21 6.57 -19.44
CA ALA A 358 -5.01 6.87 -20.63
C ALA A 358 -5.85 5.66 -21.08
N MET A 359 -5.24 4.47 -21.15
CA MET A 359 -5.94 3.22 -21.42
C MET A 359 -7.03 2.94 -20.36
N PHE A 360 -6.74 3.08 -19.07
CA PHE A 360 -7.72 2.84 -18.00
C PHE A 360 -8.90 3.81 -18.08
N ILE A 361 -8.67 5.08 -18.41
CA ILE A 361 -9.72 6.08 -18.60
C ILE A 361 -10.57 5.78 -19.85
N ALA A 362 -9.94 5.34 -20.95
CA ALA A 362 -10.65 4.97 -22.18
C ALA A 362 -11.62 3.80 -21.93
N GLU A 363 -11.11 2.69 -21.40
CA GLU A 363 -11.90 1.47 -21.16
C GLU A 363 -13.02 1.71 -20.13
N ARG A 364 -12.75 2.50 -19.07
CA ARG A 364 -13.78 2.89 -18.08
C ARG A 364 -14.82 3.87 -18.61
N ARG A 365 -14.54 4.63 -19.68
CA ARG A 365 -15.55 5.46 -20.36
C ARG A 365 -16.46 4.64 -21.27
N VAL A 366 -16.02 3.47 -21.74
CA VAL A 366 -16.86 2.49 -22.45
C VAL A 366 -17.74 1.71 -21.47
N GLY A 367 -17.16 1.22 -20.36
CA GLY A 367 -17.88 0.50 -19.30
C GLY A 367 -17.80 1.19 -17.94
N PRO A 368 -18.56 2.27 -17.67
CA PRO A 368 -18.45 3.03 -16.42
C PRO A 368 -18.99 2.24 -15.21
N ALA A 369 -20.16 1.63 -15.32
CA ALA A 369 -20.85 0.91 -14.24
C ALA A 369 -19.95 -0.12 -13.54
N ASP A 370 -19.96 -0.14 -12.20
CA ASP A 370 -19.19 -1.07 -11.38
C ASP A 370 -19.83 -2.46 -11.30
N GLY A 371 -19.00 -3.48 -11.07
CA GLY A 371 -19.45 -4.87 -10.89
C GLY A 371 -20.20 -5.09 -9.56
N PRO A 372 -20.89 -6.23 -9.41
CA PRO A 372 -21.83 -6.46 -8.30
C PRO A 372 -21.20 -6.48 -6.90
N GLY A 373 -19.93 -6.87 -6.77
CA GLY A 373 -19.24 -6.93 -5.48
C GLY A 373 -18.64 -5.58 -5.06
N ARG A 374 -19.23 -4.92 -4.05
CA ARG A 374 -18.81 -3.58 -3.58
C ARG A 374 -17.34 -3.50 -3.16
N PHE A 375 -16.83 -4.51 -2.43
CA PHE A 375 -15.42 -4.60 -2.06
C PHE A 375 -14.49 -4.60 -3.28
N LEU A 376 -14.74 -5.49 -4.25
CA LEU A 376 -13.91 -5.59 -5.45
C LEU A 376 -14.03 -4.33 -6.32
N ALA A 377 -15.22 -3.75 -6.43
CA ALA A 377 -15.41 -2.47 -7.12
C ALA A 377 -14.57 -1.35 -6.49
N ALA A 378 -14.48 -1.27 -5.17
CA ALA A 378 -13.63 -0.30 -4.48
C ALA A 378 -12.12 -0.55 -4.72
N GLU A 379 -11.67 -1.80 -4.67
CA GLU A 379 -10.29 -2.18 -5.03
C GLU A 379 -9.92 -1.81 -6.46
N GLN A 380 -10.89 -1.91 -7.37
CA GLN A 380 -10.75 -1.61 -8.79
C GLN A 380 -11.02 -0.13 -9.13
N ALA A 381 -11.47 0.70 -8.18
CA ALA A 381 -11.85 2.10 -8.44
C ALA A 381 -10.66 3.07 -8.56
N LEU A 382 -9.48 2.69 -8.06
CA LEU A 382 -8.27 3.52 -7.94
C LEU A 382 -7.57 3.77 -9.30
N VAL A 383 -8.29 4.29 -10.30
CA VAL A 383 -7.82 4.41 -11.70
C VAL A 383 -6.59 5.32 -11.86
N LEU A 384 -6.57 6.47 -11.18
CA LEU A 384 -5.45 7.43 -11.26
C LEU A 384 -4.24 7.02 -10.40
N GLY A 385 -4.43 6.15 -9.40
CA GLY A 385 -3.38 5.71 -8.48
C GLY A 385 -3.16 6.64 -7.29
N HIS A 386 -2.02 6.48 -6.61
CA HIS A 386 -1.65 7.28 -5.45
C HIS A 386 -1.32 8.73 -5.87
N PRO A 387 -2.08 9.75 -5.44
CA PRO A 387 -2.02 11.11 -5.99
C PRO A 387 -0.78 11.92 -5.55
N LEU A 388 0.04 11.33 -4.69
CA LEU A 388 1.24 11.93 -4.08
C LEU A 388 2.47 11.03 -4.32
N HIS A 389 2.60 10.50 -5.54
CA HIS A 389 3.71 9.65 -6.02
C HIS A 389 3.86 9.89 -7.53
N PRO A 390 5.08 9.98 -8.10
CA PRO A 390 5.26 10.48 -9.48
C PRO A 390 4.77 9.51 -10.57
N THR A 391 4.91 8.19 -10.35
CA THR A 391 4.70 7.15 -11.36
C THR A 391 3.70 6.06 -10.92
N PRO A 392 2.52 6.43 -10.38
CA PRO A 392 1.71 5.54 -9.54
C PRO A 392 1.03 4.38 -10.28
N LYS A 393 1.03 4.39 -11.63
CA LYS A 393 0.56 3.30 -12.49
C LYS A 393 1.65 2.69 -13.36
N SER A 394 2.93 3.06 -13.17
CA SER A 394 4.02 2.40 -13.88
C SER A 394 4.06 0.90 -13.54
N ARG A 395 4.10 0.07 -14.58
CA ARG A 395 4.16 -1.40 -14.54
C ARG A 395 5.05 -1.90 -15.68
N GLU A 396 6.24 -1.33 -15.78
CA GLU A 396 7.29 -1.77 -16.70
C GLU A 396 7.55 -3.28 -16.55
N GLY A 397 7.74 -3.97 -17.68
CA GLY A 397 7.76 -5.44 -17.76
C GLY A 397 6.38 -6.08 -18.05
N LEU A 398 5.30 -5.31 -18.01
CA LEU A 398 3.94 -5.78 -18.33
C LEU A 398 3.48 -5.29 -19.72
N SER A 399 3.22 -6.20 -20.66
CA SER A 399 2.66 -5.88 -21.98
C SER A 399 1.22 -5.35 -21.91
N GLU A 400 0.66 -4.86 -23.03
CA GLU A 400 -0.72 -4.34 -23.06
C GLU A 400 -1.78 -5.44 -22.94
N LEU A 401 -1.53 -6.63 -23.52
CA LEU A 401 -2.41 -7.79 -23.36
C LEU A 401 -2.42 -8.28 -21.90
N GLU A 402 -1.24 -8.43 -21.30
CA GLU A 402 -1.10 -8.77 -19.88
C GLU A 402 -1.71 -7.70 -18.97
N ALA A 403 -1.63 -6.41 -19.35
CA ALA A 403 -2.26 -5.34 -18.59
C ALA A 403 -3.78 -5.48 -18.54
N ARG A 404 -4.45 -5.98 -19.59
CA ARG A 404 -5.91 -6.23 -19.60
C ARG A 404 -6.31 -7.33 -18.61
N LEU A 405 -5.49 -8.37 -18.46
CA LEU A 405 -5.72 -9.47 -17.53
C LEU A 405 -5.39 -9.11 -16.07
N TYR A 406 -4.24 -8.47 -15.85
CA TYR A 406 -3.67 -8.31 -14.51
C TYR A 406 -3.90 -6.93 -13.87
N SER A 407 -4.49 -5.94 -14.56
CA SER A 407 -4.75 -4.61 -13.98
C SER A 407 -6.13 -4.54 -13.29
N PRO A 408 -6.22 -4.19 -11.99
CA PRO A 408 -7.49 -3.98 -11.31
C PRO A 408 -8.30 -2.83 -11.94
N GLU A 409 -7.63 -1.82 -12.50
CA GLU A 409 -8.27 -0.67 -13.15
C GLU A 409 -9.09 -1.08 -14.38
N LEU A 410 -8.71 -2.16 -15.07
CA LEU A 410 -9.43 -2.72 -16.21
C LEU A 410 -10.47 -3.79 -15.82
N ARG A 411 -10.71 -3.99 -14.52
CA ARG A 411 -11.54 -5.07 -13.97
C ARG A 411 -11.08 -6.46 -14.43
N GLY A 412 -9.78 -6.63 -14.66
CA GLY A 412 -9.17 -7.85 -15.18
C GLY A 412 -9.44 -9.09 -14.34
N SER A 413 -9.22 -10.27 -14.92
CA SER A 413 -9.29 -11.55 -14.24
C SER A 413 -8.48 -12.62 -14.99
N PHE A 414 -7.98 -13.63 -14.27
CA PHE A 414 -7.17 -14.69 -14.85
C PHE A 414 -7.18 -15.96 -13.98
N PRO A 415 -7.15 -17.17 -14.58
CA PRO A 415 -6.87 -18.39 -13.83
C PRO A 415 -5.42 -18.35 -13.31
N LEU A 416 -5.19 -18.90 -12.11
CA LEU A 416 -3.85 -19.03 -11.56
C LEU A 416 -3.12 -20.21 -12.23
N HIS A 417 -1.80 -20.09 -12.39
CA HIS A 417 -0.99 -21.28 -12.65
C HIS A 417 -0.75 -22.01 -11.34
N TRP A 418 -0.69 -23.34 -11.41
CA TRP A 418 -0.45 -24.19 -10.25
C TRP A 418 0.82 -25.00 -10.45
N LEU A 419 1.67 -25.04 -9.44
CA LEU A 419 2.80 -25.96 -9.38
C LEU A 419 2.54 -27.02 -8.31
N ALA A 420 2.92 -28.27 -8.57
CA ALA A 420 3.12 -29.25 -7.52
C ALA A 420 4.51 -29.06 -6.91
N ILE A 421 4.60 -28.85 -5.59
CA ILE A 421 5.87 -28.84 -4.84
C ILE A 421 6.08 -30.20 -4.18
N ALA A 422 7.23 -30.83 -4.39
CA ALA A 422 7.65 -32.01 -3.64
C ALA A 422 7.98 -31.67 -2.17
N PRO A 423 7.63 -32.51 -1.18
CA PRO A 423 7.83 -32.23 0.25
C PRO A 423 9.24 -31.79 0.67
N SER A 424 10.28 -32.23 -0.04
CA SER A 424 11.69 -31.92 0.27
C SER A 424 12.11 -30.47 0.01
N VAL A 425 11.36 -29.72 -0.81
CA VAL A 425 11.63 -28.31 -1.13
C VAL A 425 10.46 -27.37 -0.76
N MET A 426 9.44 -27.93 -0.11
CA MET A 426 8.25 -27.20 0.34
C MET A 426 8.51 -26.53 1.70
N SER A 427 8.14 -25.27 1.82
CA SER A 427 8.23 -24.50 3.07
C SER A 427 6.89 -23.84 3.37
N ALA A 428 6.44 -23.90 4.62
CA ALA A 428 5.08 -23.51 5.00
C ALA A 428 4.98 -23.07 6.46
N ASP A 429 3.94 -22.31 6.78
CA ASP A 429 3.40 -22.20 8.14
C ASP A 429 1.88 -21.94 8.08
N SER A 430 1.17 -22.33 9.14
CA SER A 430 -0.25 -22.04 9.31
C SER A 430 -0.63 -21.88 10.78
N ALA A 431 -1.45 -20.87 11.05
CA ALA A 431 -2.28 -20.72 12.24
C ALA A 431 -3.78 -20.65 11.89
N TRP A 432 -4.15 -20.98 10.64
CA TRP A 432 -5.54 -21.05 10.19
C TRP A 432 -6.30 -22.12 10.98
N THR A 433 -7.52 -21.82 11.43
CA THR A 433 -8.38 -22.80 12.11
C THR A 433 -9.81 -22.78 11.63
N GLU A 434 -10.35 -23.96 11.34
CA GLU A 434 -11.76 -24.20 11.04
C GLU A 434 -12.42 -24.92 12.21
N ARG A 435 -13.51 -24.36 12.76
CA ARG A 435 -14.23 -24.93 13.93
C ARG A 435 -13.27 -25.31 15.07
N GLY A 436 -12.31 -24.43 15.36
CA GLY A 436 -11.26 -24.59 16.38
C GLY A 436 -10.07 -25.49 15.99
N ARG A 437 -10.17 -26.31 14.93
CA ARG A 437 -9.10 -27.24 14.50
C ARG A 437 -8.12 -26.55 13.55
N ALA A 438 -6.82 -26.78 13.73
CA ALA A 438 -5.79 -26.27 12.83
C ALA A 438 -5.91 -26.90 11.43
N VAL A 439 -5.74 -26.08 10.39
CA VAL A 439 -5.76 -26.52 8.99
C VAL A 439 -4.41 -26.21 8.35
N ARG A 440 -3.84 -27.22 7.69
CA ARG A 440 -2.55 -27.09 6.99
C ARG A 440 -2.68 -26.24 5.74
N VAL A 441 -1.66 -25.46 5.40
CA VAL A 441 -1.73 -24.55 4.24
C VAL A 441 -1.88 -25.32 2.92
N GLU A 442 -1.29 -26.51 2.81
CA GLU A 442 -1.38 -27.37 1.63
C GLU A 442 -2.81 -27.89 1.43
N GLN A 443 -3.55 -28.12 2.53
CA GLN A 443 -4.97 -28.45 2.49
C GLN A 443 -5.80 -27.25 2.05
N LEU A 444 -5.45 -26.03 2.47
CA LEU A 444 -6.11 -24.80 2.03
C LEU A 444 -5.87 -24.55 0.53
N THR A 445 -4.63 -24.63 0.05
CA THR A 445 -4.33 -24.35 -1.36
C THR A 445 -4.90 -25.41 -2.30
N ALA A 446 -4.86 -26.70 -1.93
CA ALA A 446 -5.53 -27.76 -2.70
C ALA A 446 -7.06 -27.54 -2.79
N ARG A 447 -7.72 -27.17 -1.68
CA ARG A 447 -9.16 -26.80 -1.67
C ARG A 447 -9.46 -25.57 -2.53
N LEU A 448 -8.54 -24.60 -2.60
CA LEU A 448 -8.69 -23.38 -3.41
C LEU A 448 -8.48 -23.64 -4.91
N ALA A 449 -7.65 -24.62 -5.27
CA ALA A 449 -7.51 -25.09 -6.65
C ALA A 449 -8.78 -25.79 -7.14
N GLY A 450 -9.26 -26.76 -6.34
CA GLY A 450 -10.38 -27.64 -6.69
C GLY A 450 -9.94 -29.11 -6.78
N PRO A 451 -10.89 -30.07 -6.74
CA PRO A 451 -10.59 -31.50 -6.75
C PRO A 451 -10.11 -32.03 -8.11
N GLU A 452 -10.26 -31.24 -9.18
CA GLU A 452 -9.86 -31.60 -10.55
C GLU A 452 -8.41 -31.24 -10.87
N LEU A 453 -7.68 -30.58 -9.95
CA LEU A 453 -6.26 -30.32 -10.13
C LEU A 453 -5.49 -31.65 -10.08
N PRO A 454 -4.68 -32.01 -11.09
CA PRO A 454 -3.93 -33.27 -11.14
C PRO A 454 -2.68 -33.23 -10.24
N LEU A 455 -2.90 -33.01 -8.94
CA LEU A 455 -1.87 -32.90 -7.92
C LEU A 455 -1.31 -34.29 -7.56
N PRO A 456 -0.01 -34.56 -7.74
CA PRO A 456 0.59 -35.84 -7.36
C PRO A 456 0.51 -36.08 -5.84
N GLU A 457 0.43 -37.34 -5.43
CA GLU A 457 0.32 -37.69 -4.01
C GLU A 457 1.48 -37.09 -3.17
N GLY A 458 1.14 -36.63 -1.97
CA GLY A 458 2.07 -35.99 -1.04
C GLY A 458 2.56 -34.58 -1.43
N HIS A 459 2.28 -34.09 -2.65
CA HIS A 459 2.76 -32.77 -3.09
C HIS A 459 1.86 -31.63 -2.60
N GLY A 460 2.45 -30.45 -2.39
CA GLY A 460 1.71 -29.22 -2.11
C GLY A 460 1.29 -28.50 -3.39
N ALA A 461 0.03 -28.04 -3.47
CA ALA A 461 -0.45 -27.21 -4.57
C ALA A 461 -0.03 -25.73 -4.34
N LEU A 462 0.81 -25.18 -5.21
CA LEU A 462 1.27 -23.79 -5.14
C LEU A 462 0.59 -22.92 -6.21
N PRO A 463 -0.26 -21.96 -5.84
CA PRO A 463 -0.76 -20.95 -6.76
C PRO A 463 0.31 -19.91 -7.10
N VAL A 464 0.57 -19.69 -8.38
CA VAL A 464 1.56 -18.73 -8.91
C VAL A 464 0.89 -17.79 -9.92
N HIS A 465 1.26 -16.50 -9.88
CA HIS A 465 0.80 -15.54 -10.88
C HIS A 465 1.38 -15.88 -12.26
N PRO A 466 0.61 -15.94 -13.37
CA PRO A 466 1.13 -16.42 -14.66
C PRO A 466 2.34 -15.62 -15.19
N TRP A 467 2.32 -14.29 -15.08
CA TRP A 467 3.50 -13.44 -15.37
C TRP A 467 4.73 -13.82 -14.53
N GLN A 468 4.52 -14.11 -13.24
CA GLN A 468 5.61 -14.45 -12.32
C GLN A 468 6.25 -15.78 -12.70
N LEU A 469 5.45 -16.79 -13.04
CA LEU A 469 5.95 -18.09 -13.50
C LEU A 469 6.83 -17.93 -14.76
N ARG A 470 6.42 -17.07 -15.71
CA ARG A 470 7.16 -16.78 -16.94
C ARG A 470 8.57 -16.22 -16.67
N GLU A 471 8.72 -15.36 -15.66
CA GLU A 471 10.01 -14.80 -15.27
C GLU A 471 10.85 -15.77 -14.43
N ILE A 472 10.28 -16.36 -13.37
CA ILE A 472 11.06 -17.18 -12.42
C ILE A 472 11.56 -18.49 -13.02
N ARG A 473 10.86 -19.08 -13.99
CA ARG A 473 11.24 -20.37 -14.61
C ARG A 473 12.61 -20.33 -15.30
N ARG A 474 13.13 -19.13 -15.61
CA ARG A 474 14.46 -18.91 -16.20
C ARG A 474 15.55 -18.67 -15.15
N ARG A 475 15.22 -18.53 -13.85
CA ARG A 475 16.21 -18.40 -12.76
C ARG A 475 16.87 -19.76 -12.55
N PRO A 476 18.22 -19.91 -12.59
CA PRO A 476 18.88 -21.23 -12.56
C PRO A 476 18.46 -22.14 -11.40
N ALA A 477 18.33 -21.59 -10.19
CA ALA A 477 17.90 -22.35 -9.01
C ALA A 477 16.43 -22.84 -9.08
N VAL A 478 15.57 -22.17 -9.85
CA VAL A 478 14.18 -22.60 -10.08
C VAL A 478 14.11 -23.61 -11.22
N ALA A 479 14.89 -23.41 -12.29
CA ALA A 479 15.02 -24.37 -13.40
C ALA A 479 15.49 -25.74 -12.88
N ALA A 480 16.54 -25.77 -12.06
CA ALA A 480 17.06 -27.00 -11.47
C ALA A 480 16.01 -27.80 -10.66
N LEU A 481 15.03 -27.13 -10.03
CA LEU A 481 13.93 -27.82 -9.34
C LEU A 481 12.88 -28.39 -10.30
N PHE A 482 12.65 -27.77 -11.45
CA PHE A 482 11.84 -28.36 -12.52
C PHE A 482 12.55 -29.55 -13.17
N ASP A 483 13.85 -29.43 -13.46
CA ASP A 483 14.66 -30.49 -14.09
C ASP A 483 14.78 -31.72 -13.16
N ALA A 484 14.87 -31.50 -11.84
CA ALA A 484 14.82 -32.56 -10.83
C ALA A 484 13.40 -33.11 -10.55
N GLY A 485 12.35 -32.57 -11.20
CA GLY A 485 10.96 -32.97 -10.99
C GLY A 485 10.39 -32.67 -9.60
N LEU A 486 11.05 -31.80 -8.84
CA LEU A 486 10.70 -31.34 -7.49
C LEU A 486 9.69 -30.17 -7.52
N LEU A 487 9.70 -29.39 -8.60
CA LEU A 487 8.58 -28.56 -9.04
C LEU A 487 8.01 -29.16 -10.32
N ARG A 488 6.68 -29.22 -10.43
CA ARG A 488 5.99 -29.68 -11.65
C ARG A 488 4.92 -28.68 -12.04
N ASP A 489 4.93 -28.27 -13.29
CA ASP A 489 3.96 -27.32 -13.83
C ASP A 489 2.64 -28.04 -14.16
N LEU A 490 1.57 -27.66 -13.46
CA LEU A 490 0.22 -28.18 -13.68
C LEU A 490 -0.60 -27.24 -14.60
N GLY A 491 -0.01 -26.15 -15.07
CA GLY A 491 -0.65 -25.17 -15.96
C GLY A 491 -1.69 -24.28 -15.26
N PRO A 492 -2.48 -23.52 -16.05
CA PRO A 492 -3.57 -22.70 -15.53
C PRO A 492 -4.78 -23.59 -15.16
N HIS A 493 -5.30 -23.43 -13.93
CA HIS A 493 -6.43 -24.26 -13.45
C HIS A 493 -7.38 -23.49 -12.51
N GLY A 494 -8.67 -23.88 -12.59
CA GLY A 494 -9.76 -23.36 -11.77
C GLY A 494 -10.31 -22.00 -12.21
N ASP A 495 -11.38 -21.57 -11.54
CA ASP A 495 -12.05 -20.29 -11.78
C ASP A 495 -11.08 -19.09 -11.72
N PRO A 496 -11.32 -18.05 -12.55
CA PRO A 496 -10.47 -16.87 -12.58
C PRO A 496 -10.49 -16.09 -11.26
N TRP A 497 -9.36 -15.49 -10.94
CA TRP A 497 -9.16 -14.61 -9.81
C TRP A 497 -8.99 -13.16 -10.29
N HIS A 498 -9.48 -12.22 -9.49
CA HIS A 498 -9.42 -10.79 -9.81
C HIS A 498 -8.31 -10.09 -9.01
N PRO A 499 -7.42 -9.32 -9.65
CA PRO A 499 -6.45 -8.50 -8.93
C PRO A 499 -7.16 -7.39 -8.15
N THR A 500 -6.67 -7.13 -6.94
CA THR A 500 -7.09 -6.00 -6.09
C THR A 500 -6.16 -4.79 -6.27
N SER A 501 -6.31 -3.72 -5.49
CA SER A 501 -5.52 -2.49 -5.65
C SER A 501 -3.99 -2.67 -5.51
N SER A 502 -3.53 -3.75 -4.87
CA SER A 502 -2.10 -4.11 -4.77
C SER A 502 -1.55 -4.81 -6.02
N VAL A 503 -2.40 -5.14 -7.00
CA VAL A 503 -2.18 -6.04 -8.16
C VAL A 503 -1.91 -7.49 -7.75
N ARG A 504 -0.90 -7.72 -6.88
CA ARG A 504 -0.45 -9.06 -6.47
C ARG A 504 -1.36 -9.80 -5.50
N THR A 505 -2.25 -9.09 -4.79
CA THR A 505 -3.30 -9.73 -3.99
C THR A 505 -4.52 -9.94 -4.86
N VAL A 506 -4.93 -11.19 -5.02
CA VAL A 506 -6.06 -11.61 -5.85
C VAL A 506 -7.23 -12.11 -4.99
N HIS A 507 -8.44 -11.87 -5.48
CA HIS A 507 -9.72 -12.18 -4.83
C HIS A 507 -10.61 -12.97 -5.79
N ARG A 508 -11.27 -14.01 -5.29
CA ARG A 508 -12.34 -14.74 -5.98
C ARG A 508 -13.60 -14.71 -5.11
N HIS A 509 -14.75 -14.43 -5.72
CA HIS A 509 -16.02 -14.42 -5.00
C HIS A 509 -16.30 -15.79 -4.36
N HIS A 510 -16.89 -15.78 -3.16
CA HIS A 510 -17.20 -16.97 -2.35
C HIS A 510 -16.00 -17.83 -1.91
N ALA A 511 -14.77 -17.54 -2.34
CA ALA A 511 -13.58 -18.18 -1.79
C ALA A 511 -13.35 -17.70 -0.34
N PRO A 512 -13.07 -18.59 0.63
CA PRO A 512 -12.83 -18.21 2.02
C PRO A 512 -11.52 -17.45 2.24
N ALA A 513 -10.65 -17.41 1.22
CA ALA A 513 -9.36 -16.75 1.26
C ALA A 513 -9.10 -15.90 0.00
N MET A 514 -8.34 -14.82 0.20
CA MET A 514 -7.60 -14.11 -0.84
C MET A 514 -6.15 -14.64 -0.88
N LEU A 515 -5.47 -14.49 -2.01
CA LEU A 515 -4.08 -14.92 -2.18
C LEU A 515 -3.20 -13.72 -2.49
N LYS A 516 -2.16 -13.45 -1.69
CA LYS A 516 -1.13 -12.44 -1.98
C LYS A 516 0.08 -13.16 -2.57
N LEU A 517 0.14 -13.17 -3.90
CA LEU A 517 1.15 -13.85 -4.72
C LEU A 517 2.45 -13.05 -4.74
N SER A 518 3.59 -13.71 -5.01
CA SER A 518 4.80 -12.99 -5.43
C SER A 518 4.65 -12.47 -6.87
N LEU A 519 5.16 -11.26 -7.13
CA LEU A 519 5.09 -10.59 -8.43
C LEU A 519 6.26 -9.61 -8.62
N GLY A 520 7.30 -10.01 -9.35
CA GLY A 520 8.55 -9.27 -9.58
C GLY A 520 8.45 -7.97 -10.39
N LEU A 521 7.26 -7.37 -10.50
CA LEU A 521 7.06 -6.05 -11.08
C LEU A 521 7.40 -4.96 -10.05
N ARG A 522 8.14 -3.93 -10.46
CA ARG A 522 8.40 -2.71 -9.66
C ARG A 522 7.15 -1.80 -9.71
N ILE A 523 6.21 -2.02 -8.79
CA ILE A 523 4.93 -1.31 -8.63
C ILE A 523 5.06 -0.29 -7.50
N THR A 524 4.87 0.99 -7.84
CA THR A 524 5.46 2.12 -7.09
C THR A 524 6.94 1.83 -6.80
N ASN A 525 7.52 2.32 -5.71
CA ASN A 525 8.95 2.21 -5.40
C ASN A 525 9.33 0.83 -4.79
N SER A 526 8.71 -0.27 -5.22
CA SER A 526 9.14 -1.59 -4.75
C SER A 526 8.82 -2.69 -5.75
N CYS A 527 9.76 -3.63 -5.92
CA CYS A 527 9.51 -4.95 -6.47
C CYS A 527 8.53 -5.69 -5.57
N ARG A 528 7.55 -6.42 -6.12
CA ARG A 528 6.46 -7.01 -5.35
C ARG A 528 6.54 -8.54 -5.23
N GLU A 529 7.74 -9.10 -5.11
CA GLU A 529 7.92 -10.44 -4.55
C GLU A 529 7.61 -10.44 -3.04
N ASN A 530 7.19 -11.56 -2.47
CA ASN A 530 6.99 -11.68 -1.02
C ASN A 530 8.32 -12.03 -0.34
N LEU A 531 8.61 -11.45 0.83
CA LEU A 531 9.79 -11.81 1.61
C LEU A 531 9.41 -12.73 2.77
N ARG A 532 10.18 -13.79 3.00
CA ARG A 532 9.88 -14.84 4.00
C ARG A 532 9.65 -14.29 5.42
N LYS A 533 10.35 -13.21 5.82
CA LYS A 533 10.12 -12.52 7.10
C LYS A 533 8.72 -11.88 7.24
N GLU A 534 8.16 -11.37 6.15
CA GLU A 534 6.81 -10.79 6.11
C GLU A 534 5.74 -11.88 6.23
N LEU A 535 6.01 -13.05 5.65
CA LEU A 535 5.11 -14.20 5.75
C LEU A 535 5.05 -14.72 7.19
N HIS A 536 6.21 -14.80 7.85
CA HIS A 536 6.28 -15.07 9.30
C HIS A 536 5.51 -14.01 10.11
N ARG A 537 5.68 -12.71 9.79
CA ARG A 537 4.97 -11.59 10.43
C ARG A 537 3.44 -11.76 10.40
N GLY A 538 2.87 -12.19 9.27
CA GLY A 538 1.43 -12.43 9.14
C GLY A 538 0.91 -13.49 10.11
N VAL A 539 1.60 -14.63 10.19
CA VAL A 539 1.22 -15.75 11.06
C VAL A 539 1.49 -15.44 12.53
N GLU A 540 2.62 -14.80 12.85
CA GLU A 540 2.95 -14.31 14.20
C GLU A 540 1.89 -13.33 14.71
N VAL A 541 1.48 -12.35 13.90
CA VAL A 541 0.40 -11.41 14.27
C VAL A 541 -0.93 -12.16 14.46
N HIS A 542 -1.29 -13.12 13.60
CA HIS A 542 -2.49 -13.94 13.82
C HIS A 542 -2.42 -14.74 15.12
N ARG A 543 -1.26 -15.29 15.49
CA ARG A 543 -1.04 -15.98 16.78
C ARG A 543 -1.15 -15.00 17.96
N LEU A 544 -0.50 -13.84 17.89
CA LEU A 544 -0.57 -12.80 18.93
C LEU A 544 -2.01 -12.33 19.17
N LEU A 545 -2.77 -12.09 18.11
CA LEU A 545 -4.16 -11.66 18.19
C LEU A 545 -5.05 -12.68 18.93
N ARG A 546 -4.70 -13.97 18.89
CA ARG A 546 -5.39 -15.06 19.59
C ARG A 546 -5.03 -15.20 21.07
N THR A 547 -4.06 -14.45 21.59
CA THR A 547 -3.67 -14.42 23.04
C THR A 547 -4.71 -13.73 23.94
N GLY A 548 -5.93 -13.48 23.44
CA GLY A 548 -6.93 -12.61 24.08
C GLY A 548 -6.88 -11.16 23.59
N LEU A 549 -5.84 -10.74 22.87
CA LEU A 549 -5.75 -9.37 22.32
C LEU A 549 -6.92 -9.00 21.40
N THR A 550 -7.43 -9.95 20.59
CA THR A 550 -8.65 -9.73 19.79
C THR A 550 -9.88 -9.46 20.65
N ALA A 551 -10.04 -10.15 21.78
CA ALA A 551 -11.18 -9.93 22.68
C ALA A 551 -11.06 -8.57 23.40
N GLN A 552 -9.85 -8.18 23.80
CA GLN A 552 -9.55 -6.85 24.35
C GLN A 552 -9.88 -5.74 23.33
N TRP A 553 -9.49 -5.93 22.06
CA TRP A 553 -9.84 -5.02 20.96
C TRP A 553 -11.35 -4.94 20.77
N GLN A 554 -12.03 -6.07 20.56
CA GLN A 554 -13.44 -6.11 20.23
C GLN A 554 -14.33 -5.59 21.36
N ALA A 555 -13.92 -5.69 22.62
CA ALA A 555 -14.60 -5.05 23.75
C ALA A 555 -14.53 -3.51 23.68
N ALA A 556 -13.40 -2.92 23.25
CA ALA A 556 -13.26 -1.48 23.08
C ALA A 556 -13.87 -0.96 21.76
N HIS A 557 -13.72 -1.72 20.68
CA HIS A 557 -14.00 -1.30 19.30
C HIS A 557 -14.66 -2.43 18.48
N PRO A 558 -15.90 -2.85 18.81
CA PRO A 558 -16.53 -4.06 18.26
C PRO A 558 -16.78 -4.04 16.75
N ARG A 559 -16.71 -2.86 16.10
CA ARG A 559 -16.91 -2.72 14.65
C ARG A 559 -15.61 -2.52 13.85
N PHE A 560 -14.45 -2.57 14.50
CA PHE A 560 -13.14 -2.61 13.85
C PHE A 560 -12.48 -3.98 13.98
N ASP A 561 -11.74 -4.43 12.97
CA ASP A 561 -10.87 -5.60 13.07
C ASP A 561 -9.72 -5.56 12.03
N ILE A 562 -8.87 -6.60 11.99
CA ILE A 562 -7.82 -6.76 10.96
C ILE A 562 -8.15 -7.95 10.05
N VAL A 563 -8.03 -7.78 8.73
CA VAL A 563 -8.05 -8.88 7.76
C VAL A 563 -6.81 -9.74 7.96
N ARG A 564 -6.99 -10.93 8.55
CA ARG A 564 -5.89 -11.79 9.02
C ARG A 564 -5.13 -12.47 7.88
N ASP A 565 -3.83 -12.69 8.11
CA ASP A 565 -2.89 -13.35 7.21
C ASP A 565 -2.30 -14.63 7.86
N PRO A 566 -3.11 -15.65 8.16
CA PRO A 566 -2.75 -16.74 9.08
C PRO A 566 -1.87 -17.85 8.50
N ALA A 567 -1.60 -17.89 7.19
CA ALA A 567 -0.86 -19.01 6.58
C ALA A 567 -0.12 -18.58 5.31
N TRP A 568 0.97 -19.28 4.98
CA TRP A 568 1.73 -19.09 3.75
C TRP A 568 2.34 -20.41 3.27
N LEU A 569 2.56 -20.50 1.96
CA LEU A 569 3.23 -21.60 1.28
C LEU A 569 4.33 -21.01 0.40
N GLY A 570 5.45 -21.69 0.29
CA GLY A 570 6.60 -21.23 -0.47
C GLY A 570 7.57 -22.36 -0.78
N VAL A 571 8.65 -22.00 -1.48
CA VAL A 571 9.67 -22.96 -1.91
C VAL A 571 11.01 -22.58 -1.30
N THR A 572 11.80 -23.58 -0.96
CA THR A 572 13.14 -23.46 -0.39
C THR A 572 14.10 -24.29 -1.23
N ALA A 573 15.29 -23.76 -1.51
CA ALA A 573 16.32 -24.47 -2.27
C ALA A 573 16.95 -25.58 -1.41
N PRO A 574 17.68 -26.54 -2.01
CA PRO A 574 18.29 -27.66 -1.28
C PRO A 574 19.32 -27.27 -0.20
N ASP A 575 19.79 -26.02 -0.20
CA ASP A 575 20.68 -25.44 0.82
C ASP A 575 19.93 -24.86 2.04
N GLY A 576 18.59 -24.86 2.02
CA GLY A 576 17.72 -24.27 3.06
C GLY A 576 17.31 -22.82 2.81
N GLY A 577 17.86 -22.15 1.78
CA GLY A 577 17.51 -20.76 1.43
C GLY A 577 16.10 -20.64 0.85
N PRO A 578 15.30 -19.59 1.22
CA PRO A 578 14.02 -19.33 0.55
C PRO A 578 14.26 -18.91 -0.91
N LEU A 579 13.46 -19.42 -1.86
CA LEU A 579 13.56 -19.03 -3.27
C LEU A 579 12.62 -17.85 -3.58
N PRO A 580 13.14 -16.63 -3.83
CA PRO A 580 12.31 -15.46 -4.08
C PRO A 580 11.45 -15.63 -5.33
N GLY A 581 10.21 -15.17 -5.23
CA GLY A 581 9.27 -15.20 -6.33
C GLY A 581 8.34 -16.41 -6.40
N LEU A 582 8.53 -17.43 -5.56
CA LEU A 582 7.64 -18.60 -5.42
C LEU A 582 6.72 -18.54 -4.19
N ASP A 583 6.90 -17.55 -3.31
CA ASP A 583 6.16 -17.47 -2.05
C ASP A 583 4.75 -16.85 -2.20
N VAL A 584 3.75 -17.46 -1.55
CA VAL A 584 2.36 -16.98 -1.47
C VAL A 584 1.83 -16.93 -0.04
N LEU A 585 1.13 -15.84 0.28
CA LEU A 585 0.41 -15.66 1.54
C LEU A 585 -1.09 -15.92 1.34
N VAL A 586 -1.70 -16.67 2.25
CA VAL A 586 -3.14 -16.97 2.30
C VAL A 586 -3.80 -16.05 3.33
N ARG A 587 -4.66 -15.16 2.83
CA ARG A 587 -5.36 -14.10 3.60
C ARG A 587 -6.82 -14.49 3.81
N HIS A 588 -7.39 -14.25 4.99
CA HIS A 588 -8.85 -14.41 5.20
C HIS A 588 -9.64 -13.54 4.21
N ASN A 589 -10.74 -14.06 3.66
CA ASN A 589 -11.71 -13.26 2.90
C ASN A 589 -13.00 -13.07 3.71
N PRO A 590 -13.12 -11.98 4.52
CA PRO A 590 -14.28 -11.75 5.38
C PRO A 590 -15.42 -10.98 4.67
N PHE A 591 -15.40 -10.85 3.34
CA PHE A 591 -16.30 -9.95 2.60
C PHE A 591 -17.40 -10.72 1.86
N GLY A 592 -18.64 -10.54 2.32
CA GLY A 592 -19.85 -10.98 1.63
C GLY A 592 -20.22 -10.07 0.44
N PRO A 593 -21.14 -10.51 -0.44
CA PRO A 593 -21.54 -9.76 -1.63
C PRO A 593 -22.31 -8.46 -1.30
N VAL A 594 -22.93 -8.38 -0.12
CA VAL A 594 -23.71 -7.22 0.34
C VAL A 594 -22.89 -6.19 1.12
N ASP A 595 -21.68 -6.54 1.57
CA ASP A 595 -20.90 -5.70 2.48
C ASP A 595 -20.33 -4.48 1.76
N ASP A 596 -20.70 -3.29 2.24
CA ASP A 596 -20.13 -2.04 1.73
C ASP A 596 -18.79 -1.71 2.41
N VAL A 597 -17.78 -2.48 2.02
CA VAL A 597 -16.38 -2.25 2.41
C VAL A 597 -15.63 -1.57 1.27
N ALA A 598 -14.91 -0.49 1.57
CA ALA A 598 -14.04 0.17 0.61
C ALA A 598 -12.67 0.48 1.20
N CYS A 599 -11.58 0.18 0.48
CA CYS A 599 -10.30 0.81 0.78
C CYS A 599 -10.43 2.33 0.58
N VAL A 600 -9.89 3.11 1.52
CA VAL A 600 -10.06 4.56 1.52
C VAL A 600 -9.52 5.16 0.21
N ALA A 601 -8.39 4.66 -0.30
CA ALA A 601 -7.80 5.10 -1.56
C ALA A 601 -8.75 4.94 -2.76
N GLY A 602 -9.47 3.81 -2.85
CA GLY A 602 -10.47 3.57 -3.90
C GLY A 602 -11.75 4.37 -3.71
N LEU A 603 -12.15 4.62 -2.46
CA LEU A 603 -13.30 5.44 -2.10
C LEU A 603 -13.11 6.92 -2.49
N VAL A 604 -11.93 7.49 -2.25
CA VAL A 604 -11.62 8.90 -2.53
C VAL A 604 -11.16 9.17 -3.95
N SER A 605 -10.79 8.14 -4.73
CA SER A 605 -10.18 8.33 -6.05
C SER A 605 -11.12 9.05 -7.03
N PRO A 606 -10.68 10.14 -7.68
CA PRO A 606 -11.48 10.80 -8.71
C PRO A 606 -11.81 9.87 -9.88
N ARG A 607 -13.05 9.94 -10.38
CA ARG A 607 -13.62 9.06 -11.42
C ARG A 607 -13.82 9.83 -12.74
N PRO A 608 -12.77 10.06 -13.56
CA PRO A 608 -12.82 10.81 -14.84
C PRO A 608 -13.61 10.11 -15.97
N TYR A 609 -14.46 9.15 -15.63
CA TYR A 609 -15.28 8.31 -16.51
C TYR A 609 -16.78 8.36 -16.15
N ALA A 610 -17.15 8.64 -14.90
CA ALA A 610 -18.55 8.57 -14.43
C ALA A 610 -19.49 9.56 -15.14
N HIS A 611 -18.99 10.73 -15.56
CA HIS A 611 -19.77 11.77 -16.24
C HIS A 611 -20.32 11.37 -17.62
N ALA A 612 -19.88 10.23 -18.17
CA ALA A 612 -20.50 9.65 -19.36
C ALA A 612 -21.98 9.27 -19.12
N GLU A 613 -22.31 8.77 -17.92
CA GLU A 613 -23.66 8.30 -17.57
C GLU A 613 -24.68 9.44 -17.59
N SER A 614 -24.36 10.57 -16.95
CA SER A 614 -25.20 11.79 -16.96
C SER A 614 -25.46 12.33 -18.38
N ARG A 615 -24.42 12.35 -19.24
CA ARG A 615 -24.55 12.80 -20.63
C ARG A 615 -25.35 11.84 -21.52
N ALA A 616 -25.37 10.55 -21.20
CA ALA A 616 -26.21 9.57 -21.86
C ALA A 616 -27.68 9.69 -21.42
N ALA A 617 -27.93 9.77 -20.11
CA ALA A 617 -29.27 9.91 -19.52
C ALA A 617 -30.01 11.15 -20.05
N HIS A 618 -29.39 12.34 -19.98
CA HIS A 618 -29.98 13.57 -20.52
C HIS A 618 -30.20 13.55 -22.05
N ARG A 619 -29.52 12.67 -22.80
CA ARG A 619 -29.75 12.50 -24.25
C ARG A 619 -30.90 11.56 -24.56
N ALA A 620 -31.20 10.58 -23.70
CA ALA A 620 -32.41 9.77 -23.81
C ALA A 620 -33.66 10.61 -23.44
N ASP A 621 -33.58 11.34 -22.33
CA ASP A 621 -34.66 12.19 -21.80
C ASP A 621 -35.06 13.33 -22.77
N ARG A 622 -34.08 13.93 -23.46
CA ARG A 622 -34.34 14.90 -24.54
C ARG A 622 -34.89 14.29 -25.84
N ARG A 623 -34.87 12.95 -26.00
CA ARG A 623 -35.51 12.27 -27.14
C ARG A 623 -36.94 11.85 -26.84
N SER A 624 -37.27 11.49 -25.59
CA SER A 624 -38.68 11.28 -25.19
C SER A 624 -39.50 12.57 -25.18
N THR A 625 -38.86 13.73 -25.04
CA THR A 625 -39.52 15.05 -25.03
C THR A 625 -39.55 15.77 -26.40
N GLN A 626 -39.08 15.12 -27.47
CA GLN A 626 -39.17 15.64 -28.85
C GLN A 626 -39.78 14.58 -29.78
N GLY A 627 -41.02 14.17 -29.46
CA GLY A 627 -41.62 12.96 -30.03
C GLY A 627 -43.13 12.98 -30.27
N GLU A 628 -43.81 14.14 -30.32
CA GLU A 628 -45.18 14.24 -30.86
C GLU A 628 -45.50 15.71 -31.23
N GLY A 629 -46.21 15.92 -32.34
CA GLY A 629 -46.56 17.26 -32.81
C GLY A 629 -47.04 17.31 -34.26
N ALA A 630 -48.36 17.27 -34.46
CA ALA A 630 -49.01 17.51 -35.74
C ALA A 630 -50.38 18.20 -35.55
N GLU A 631 -50.56 19.32 -36.25
CA GLU A 631 -51.84 20.00 -36.60
C GLU A 631 -52.74 20.56 -35.47
N GLY A 632 -53.16 21.84 -35.60
CA GLY A 632 -54.33 22.35 -34.84
C GLY A 632 -54.40 23.85 -34.47
N HIS A 633 -54.70 24.73 -35.45
CA HIS A 633 -55.34 26.07 -35.27
C HIS A 633 -54.63 27.22 -34.51
N GLN A 634 -54.93 28.46 -34.95
CA GLN A 634 -54.77 29.73 -34.21
C GLN A 634 -56.15 30.24 -33.74
N PRO A 635 -56.21 31.12 -32.72
CA PRO A 635 -56.46 32.55 -33.02
C PRO A 635 -55.56 33.52 -32.21
N GLN A 636 -55.89 34.82 -32.15
CA GLN A 636 -54.92 35.91 -31.99
C GLN A 636 -55.15 36.85 -30.78
N TYR A 637 -54.06 37.51 -30.34
CA TYR A 637 -53.96 38.74 -29.53
C TYR A 637 -54.36 38.73 -28.03
N PRO A 638 -53.87 39.69 -27.20
CA PRO A 638 -52.79 40.66 -27.41
C PRO A 638 -51.60 40.49 -26.43
N VAL A 639 -50.54 41.30 -26.62
CA VAL A 639 -49.34 41.34 -25.76
C VAL A 639 -49.62 41.98 -24.40
N SER A 640 -49.06 41.42 -23.33
CA SER A 640 -48.81 42.12 -22.06
C SER A 640 -47.38 41.85 -21.59
N THR A 641 -46.67 42.91 -21.20
CA THR A 641 -45.23 42.84 -20.89
C THR A 641 -44.95 42.49 -19.44
N LEU A 642 -44.43 41.29 -19.19
CA LEU A 642 -43.64 40.99 -18.00
C LEU A 642 -42.25 40.51 -18.43
N ARG A 643 -41.21 41.09 -17.82
CA ARG A 643 -39.83 40.62 -17.97
C ARG A 643 -39.69 39.23 -17.35
N GLN A 644 -39.74 38.19 -18.15
CA GLN A 644 -38.96 37.00 -17.86
C GLN A 644 -37.49 37.36 -18.09
N GLY A 645 -36.67 37.26 -17.05
CA GLY A 645 -35.22 37.22 -17.23
C GLY A 645 -34.83 35.94 -17.99
N PRO A 646 -33.66 35.89 -18.64
CA PRO A 646 -33.21 34.65 -19.26
C PRO A 646 -33.16 33.54 -18.20
N ASP A 647 -33.83 32.43 -18.47
CA ASP A 647 -33.93 31.32 -17.53
C ASP A 647 -32.56 30.85 -17.06
N ALA A 648 -32.49 30.42 -15.80
CA ALA A 648 -31.31 29.80 -15.22
C ALA A 648 -31.11 28.39 -15.81
N ALA A 649 -30.67 28.34 -17.06
CA ALA A 649 -30.07 27.17 -17.70
C ALA A 649 -28.79 26.81 -16.92
N SER A 650 -28.98 26.06 -15.83
CA SER A 650 -27.95 25.78 -14.84
C SER A 650 -26.68 25.27 -15.49
N GLU A 651 -25.62 26.09 -15.41
CA GLU A 651 -24.25 25.68 -15.75
C GLU A 651 -23.80 24.59 -14.77
N THR A 652 -24.21 23.36 -15.09
CA THR A 652 -23.96 22.16 -14.31
C THR A 652 -22.48 21.82 -14.45
N HIS A 653 -21.67 22.53 -13.66
CA HIS A 653 -20.22 22.42 -13.62
C HIS A 653 -19.82 20.95 -13.41
N LEU A 654 -19.33 20.33 -14.49
CA LEU A 654 -18.84 18.96 -14.45
C LEU A 654 -17.54 18.95 -13.64
N MET A 655 -17.65 18.58 -12.36
CA MET A 655 -16.53 18.39 -11.44
C MET A 655 -16.31 16.90 -11.18
N VAL A 656 -15.05 16.46 -11.14
CA VAL A 656 -14.72 15.02 -11.05
C VAL A 656 -15.16 14.48 -9.68
N GLY A 657 -16.22 13.67 -9.67
CA GLY A 657 -16.67 12.97 -8.47
C GLY A 657 -15.78 11.78 -8.12
N SER A 658 -15.83 11.34 -6.87
CA SER A 658 -15.35 10.04 -6.38
C SER A 658 -16.51 9.28 -5.73
N ARG A 659 -16.30 8.01 -5.34
CA ARG A 659 -17.32 7.26 -4.60
C ARG A 659 -17.67 7.95 -3.26
N LEU A 660 -16.74 8.68 -2.64
CA LEU A 660 -17.01 9.55 -1.50
C LEU A 660 -17.94 10.72 -1.87
N ALA A 661 -17.72 11.36 -3.02
CA ALA A 661 -18.60 12.44 -3.50
C ALA A 661 -20.04 11.94 -3.71
N ASP A 662 -20.20 10.75 -4.31
CA ASP A 662 -21.49 10.11 -4.54
C ASP A 662 -22.21 9.83 -3.19
N VAL A 663 -21.50 9.26 -2.22
CA VAL A 663 -22.00 8.97 -0.87
C VAL A 663 -22.42 10.26 -0.14
N VAL A 664 -21.54 11.25 -0.05
CA VAL A 664 -21.78 12.50 0.68
C VAL A 664 -22.92 13.30 0.04
N THR A 665 -23.05 13.27 -1.30
CA THR A 665 -24.15 13.95 -2.01
C THR A 665 -25.50 13.25 -1.79
N ARG A 666 -25.55 11.91 -1.82
CA ARG A 666 -26.77 11.16 -1.47
C ARG A 666 -27.18 11.38 -0.01
N LEU A 667 -26.23 11.39 0.92
CA LEU A 667 -26.50 11.66 2.34
C LEU A 667 -27.02 13.09 2.55
N ALA A 668 -26.46 14.10 1.88
CA ALA A 668 -26.97 15.47 1.91
C ALA A 668 -28.42 15.55 1.40
N GLY A 669 -28.70 14.98 0.22
CA GLY A 669 -30.05 14.94 -0.34
C GLY A 669 -31.07 14.21 0.56
N ARG A 670 -30.70 13.06 1.12
CA ARG A 670 -31.57 12.27 2.02
C ARG A 670 -31.81 12.90 3.39
N THR A 671 -30.87 13.70 3.91
CA THR A 671 -30.99 14.33 5.24
C THR A 671 -31.47 15.78 5.19
N GLY A 672 -31.58 16.38 4.00
CA GLY A 672 -31.90 17.81 3.83
C GLY A 672 -30.82 18.76 4.35
N ARG A 673 -29.63 18.26 4.70
CA ARG A 673 -28.56 19.04 5.36
C ARG A 673 -27.51 19.53 4.35
N PRO A 674 -26.90 20.71 4.58
CA PRO A 674 -25.82 21.23 3.74
C PRO A 674 -24.66 20.23 3.58
N ARG A 675 -24.15 20.08 2.35
CA ARG A 675 -23.11 19.09 2.00
C ARG A 675 -21.90 19.13 2.93
N GLY A 676 -21.42 20.32 3.29
CA GLY A 676 -20.29 20.49 4.21
C GLY A 676 -20.57 19.98 5.64
N ALA A 677 -21.80 20.11 6.14
CA ALA A 677 -22.18 19.59 7.46
C ALA A 677 -22.23 18.04 7.47
N VAL A 678 -22.68 17.44 6.37
CA VAL A 678 -22.66 15.99 6.16
C VAL A 678 -21.22 15.48 6.00
N ALA A 679 -20.37 16.20 5.26
CA ALA A 679 -18.95 15.87 5.10
C ALA A 679 -18.20 15.88 6.46
N VAL A 680 -18.40 16.91 7.29
CA VAL A 680 -17.81 16.99 8.63
C VAL A 680 -18.29 15.86 9.53
N GLU A 681 -19.57 15.49 9.50
CA GLU A 681 -20.07 14.35 10.29
C GLU A 681 -19.52 13.02 9.78
N TRP A 682 -19.48 12.81 8.46
CA TRP A 682 -18.89 11.60 7.86
C TRP A 682 -17.43 11.44 8.29
N PHE A 683 -16.66 12.53 8.23
CA PHE A 683 -15.28 12.56 8.68
C PHE A 683 -15.13 12.30 10.19
N LEU A 684 -15.97 12.89 11.05
CA LEU A 684 -15.96 12.60 12.48
C LEU A 684 -16.29 11.13 12.79
N ARG A 685 -17.27 10.54 12.09
CA ARG A 685 -17.56 9.10 12.18
C ARG A 685 -16.38 8.25 11.71
N TYR A 686 -15.67 8.67 10.66
CA TYR A 686 -14.44 8.00 10.21
C TYR A 686 -13.33 8.02 11.27
N LEU A 687 -13.07 9.18 11.90
CA LEU A 687 -12.09 9.29 12.99
C LEU A 687 -12.42 8.34 14.15
N GLU A 688 -13.68 8.32 14.59
CA GLU A 688 -14.12 7.49 15.72
C GLU A 688 -14.23 5.99 15.41
N GLN A 689 -14.64 5.60 14.19
CA GLN A 689 -14.84 4.20 13.81
C GLN A 689 -13.63 3.54 13.14
N VAL A 690 -12.62 4.31 12.71
CA VAL A 690 -11.48 3.82 11.92
C VAL A 690 -10.13 4.29 12.49
N VAL A 691 -9.98 5.54 12.91
CA VAL A 691 -8.70 6.07 13.41
C VAL A 691 -8.49 5.76 14.89
N ARG A 692 -9.51 5.94 15.75
CA ARG A 692 -9.42 5.60 17.18
C ARG A 692 -8.99 4.15 17.44
N PRO A 693 -9.54 3.11 16.76
CA PRO A 693 -9.11 1.73 16.98
C PRO A 693 -7.65 1.46 16.60
N VAL A 694 -7.10 2.22 15.65
CA VAL A 694 -5.68 2.10 15.26
C VAL A 694 -4.77 2.79 16.29
N LEU A 695 -5.18 3.93 16.84
CA LEU A 695 -4.49 4.59 17.96
C LEU A 695 -4.55 3.76 19.26
N TRP A 696 -5.66 3.06 19.49
CA TRP A 696 -5.83 2.13 20.62
C TRP A 696 -4.83 0.96 20.54
N LEU A 697 -4.65 0.35 19.37
CA LEU A 697 -3.71 -0.75 19.21
C LEU A 697 -2.26 -0.32 19.52
N ASP A 698 -1.86 0.87 19.05
CA ASP A 698 -0.55 1.42 19.33
C ASP A 698 -0.33 1.63 20.84
N GLY A 699 -1.27 2.27 21.53
CA GLY A 699 -1.13 2.60 22.95
C GLY A 699 -1.29 1.43 23.92
N GLU A 700 -2.22 0.50 23.64
CA GLU A 700 -2.54 -0.62 24.54
C GLU A 700 -1.78 -1.91 24.24
N ALA A 701 -1.25 -2.08 23.01
CA ALA A 701 -0.49 -3.27 22.62
C ALA A 701 0.94 -2.99 22.11
N GLY A 702 1.31 -1.73 21.83
CA GLY A 702 2.63 -1.39 21.30
C GLY A 702 2.83 -1.69 19.81
N ILE A 703 1.74 -1.74 19.04
CA ILE A 703 1.75 -2.15 17.63
C ILE A 703 1.24 -0.99 16.76
N ALA A 704 2.16 -0.23 16.19
CA ALA A 704 1.84 0.75 15.18
C ALA A 704 1.61 0.08 13.81
N LEU A 705 0.77 0.69 12.98
CA LEU A 705 0.34 0.14 11.68
C LEU A 705 0.70 1.08 10.51
N GLU A 706 1.07 0.50 9.36
CA GLU A 706 1.13 1.17 8.06
C GLU A 706 -0.30 1.40 7.52
N ALA A 707 -1.11 2.13 8.30
CA ALA A 707 -2.52 2.40 8.09
C ALA A 707 -2.77 3.46 7.00
N HIS A 708 -2.03 3.37 5.89
CA HIS A 708 -2.17 4.21 4.72
C HIS A 708 -3.48 3.90 3.96
N GLN A 709 -3.96 4.82 3.11
CA GLN A 709 -5.31 4.74 2.52
C GLN A 709 -5.64 3.45 1.75
N GLN A 710 -4.63 2.70 1.28
CA GLN A 710 -4.81 1.43 0.56
C GLN A 710 -4.80 0.18 1.47
N ASN A 711 -4.42 0.32 2.75
CA ASN A 711 -4.47 -0.74 3.78
C ASN A 711 -5.60 -0.49 4.80
N THR A 712 -6.10 0.74 4.90
CA THR A 712 -7.30 1.05 5.67
C THR A 712 -8.55 0.88 4.81
N LEU A 713 -9.48 0.06 5.30
CA LEU A 713 -10.83 -0.11 4.76
C LEU A 713 -11.83 0.54 5.70
N VAL A 714 -12.86 1.19 5.15
CA VAL A 714 -14.03 1.67 5.89
C VAL A 714 -15.24 0.78 5.59
N LEU A 715 -16.04 0.49 6.63
CA LEU A 715 -17.33 -0.18 6.52
C LEU A 715 -18.42 0.89 6.54
N LEU A 716 -19.27 0.89 5.51
CA LEU A 716 -20.41 1.78 5.39
C LEU A 716 -21.72 1.05 5.71
N ASP A 717 -22.67 1.75 6.33
CA ASP A 717 -24.05 1.28 6.42
C ASP A 717 -24.80 1.44 5.09
N PRO A 718 -26.05 0.92 4.94
CA PRO A 718 -26.82 1.06 3.71
C PRO A 718 -27.08 2.50 3.24
N ASP A 719 -26.94 3.49 4.13
CA ASP A 719 -27.08 4.90 3.82
C ASP A 719 -25.78 5.53 3.30
N GLY A 720 -24.64 5.01 3.77
CA GLY A 720 -23.30 5.43 3.38
C GLY A 720 -22.45 6.03 4.50
N TRP A 721 -22.89 5.95 5.77
CA TRP A 721 -22.12 6.46 6.90
C TRP A 721 -21.05 5.45 7.36
N PRO A 722 -19.88 5.92 7.84
CA PRO A 722 -18.90 5.05 8.49
C PRO A 722 -19.47 4.44 9.77
N VAL A 723 -19.51 3.12 9.81
CA VAL A 723 -19.93 2.33 10.99
C VAL A 723 -18.83 1.39 11.49
N GLY A 724 -17.72 1.26 10.77
CA GLY A 724 -16.58 0.46 11.21
C GLY A 724 -15.39 0.63 10.28
N GLY A 725 -14.35 -0.15 10.54
CA GLY A 725 -13.16 -0.19 9.70
C GLY A 725 -12.52 -1.57 9.68
N ARG A 726 -11.61 -1.79 8.73
CA ARG A 726 -10.66 -2.90 8.79
C ARG A 726 -9.27 -2.40 8.42
N TYR A 727 -8.24 -2.85 9.13
CA TYR A 727 -6.87 -2.81 8.61
C TYR A 727 -6.59 -4.10 7.82
N ARG A 728 -5.60 -4.06 6.91
CA ARG A 728 -5.07 -5.24 6.23
C ARG A 728 -3.58 -5.09 5.94
N ASP A 729 -2.99 -6.23 5.63
CA ASP A 729 -1.62 -6.46 5.16
C ASP A 729 -0.58 -6.84 6.22
N ASN A 730 0.31 -7.75 5.82
CA ASN A 730 1.32 -8.39 6.65
C ASN A 730 2.67 -7.66 6.67
N GLN A 731 2.92 -6.73 5.75
CA GLN A 731 4.19 -5.99 5.72
C GLN A 731 4.20 -4.89 6.78
N GLY A 732 3.07 -4.20 6.94
CA GLY A 732 2.94 -2.93 7.66
C GLY A 732 2.69 -2.99 9.17
N TYR A 733 3.39 -3.86 9.92
CA TYR A 733 3.39 -3.81 11.39
C TYR A 733 4.74 -3.32 11.92
N TYR A 734 4.69 -2.47 12.94
CA TYR A 734 5.85 -2.03 13.71
C TYR A 734 5.60 -2.35 15.19
N PHE A 735 6.39 -3.24 15.77
CA PHE A 735 6.37 -3.49 17.21
C PHE A 735 7.35 -2.53 17.89
N ARG A 736 6.87 -1.78 18.88
CA ARG A 736 7.70 -0.87 19.67
C ARG A 736 8.70 -1.64 20.53
N GLU A 737 9.97 -1.26 20.47
CA GLU A 737 11.02 -1.82 21.33
C GLU A 737 10.67 -1.66 22.82
N SER A 738 10.08 -0.51 23.21
CA SER A 738 9.59 -0.26 24.57
C SER A 738 8.55 -1.28 25.06
N ARG A 739 7.88 -1.99 24.16
CA ARG A 739 6.83 -2.99 24.44
C ARG A 739 7.25 -4.43 24.16
N ARG A 740 8.55 -4.68 23.92
CA ARG A 740 9.09 -6.05 23.72
C ARG A 740 8.72 -7.01 24.85
N ALA A 741 8.79 -6.58 26.10
CA ALA A 741 8.44 -7.40 27.26
C ALA A 741 6.95 -7.78 27.27
N ASP A 742 6.05 -6.81 27.09
CA ASP A 742 4.59 -7.01 27.03
C ASP A 742 4.19 -7.99 25.91
N LEU A 743 4.83 -7.84 24.74
CA LEU A 743 4.57 -8.67 23.56
C LEU A 743 5.13 -10.09 23.72
N ALA A 744 6.36 -10.23 24.23
CA ALA A 744 6.98 -11.54 24.49
C ALA A 744 6.26 -12.33 25.60
N ALA A 745 5.69 -11.65 26.60
CA ALA A 745 4.87 -12.26 27.64
C ALA A 745 3.53 -12.81 27.09
N ARG A 746 2.99 -12.19 26.02
CA ARG A 746 1.79 -12.68 25.30
C ARG A 746 2.12 -13.80 24.32
N LEU A 747 3.21 -13.67 23.57
CA LEU A 747 3.68 -14.64 22.58
C LEU A 747 5.21 -14.78 22.63
N PRO A 748 5.76 -15.79 23.31
CA PRO A 748 7.20 -16.06 23.30
C PRO A 748 7.72 -16.28 21.86
N GLY A 749 8.91 -15.76 21.57
CA GLY A 749 9.52 -15.82 20.23
C GLY A 749 8.95 -14.84 19.19
N ILE A 750 8.02 -13.96 19.57
CA ILE A 750 7.46 -12.96 18.64
C ILE A 750 8.56 -12.02 18.10
N GLY A 751 8.51 -11.72 16.80
CA GLY A 751 9.44 -10.78 16.17
C GLY A 751 10.78 -11.40 15.74
N GLU A 752 11.19 -12.54 16.30
CA GLU A 752 12.51 -13.15 16.06
C GLU A 752 12.70 -13.61 14.62
N ARG A 753 11.68 -14.24 14.02
CA ARG A 753 11.71 -14.69 12.62
C ARG A 753 11.21 -13.65 11.62
N SER A 754 10.45 -12.67 12.09
CA SER A 754 9.76 -11.69 11.27
C SER A 754 10.44 -10.32 11.22
N ASP A 755 11.43 -10.06 12.08
CA ASP A 755 12.22 -8.82 12.10
C ASP A 755 11.30 -7.58 12.14
N THR A 756 10.43 -7.57 13.16
CA THR A 756 9.25 -6.67 13.27
C THR A 756 9.39 -5.61 14.37
N PHE A 757 10.37 -5.77 15.26
CA PHE A 757 10.67 -4.76 16.28
C PHE A 757 11.49 -3.61 15.68
N VAL A 758 11.09 -2.37 16.02
CA VAL A 758 11.79 -1.14 15.66
C VAL A 758 11.85 -0.21 16.89
N SER A 759 12.77 0.75 16.90
CA SER A 759 12.79 1.75 17.96
C SER A 759 11.50 2.59 17.94
N ASP A 760 11.10 3.09 19.10
CA ASP A 760 9.87 3.86 19.25
C ASP A 760 9.86 5.15 18.40
N GLU A 761 11.02 5.75 18.12
CA GLU A 761 11.15 6.91 17.23
C GLU A 761 10.90 6.55 15.76
N VAL A 762 11.32 5.35 15.33
CA VAL A 762 11.01 4.82 13.99
C VAL A 762 9.53 4.45 13.89
N ALA A 763 8.96 3.85 14.95
CA ALA A 763 7.52 3.60 15.02
C ALA A 763 6.74 4.92 14.89
N ASP A 764 7.11 5.96 15.65
CA ASP A 764 6.47 7.27 15.62
C ASP A 764 6.61 7.97 14.25
N GLU A 765 7.80 8.00 13.62
CA GLU A 765 7.97 8.63 12.30
C GLU A 765 7.06 7.97 11.25
N ARG A 766 7.01 6.63 11.24
CA ARG A 766 6.24 5.88 10.25
C ARG A 766 4.74 5.94 10.55
N PHE A 767 4.34 5.85 11.81
CA PHE A 767 2.94 5.94 12.20
C PHE A 767 2.36 7.34 11.95
N ALA A 768 3.12 8.40 12.22
CA ALA A 768 2.76 9.78 11.87
C ALA A 768 2.62 9.99 10.36
N TYR A 769 3.54 9.46 9.55
CA TYR A 769 3.39 9.52 8.10
C TYR A 769 2.19 8.72 7.59
N TYR A 770 1.99 7.48 8.04
CA TYR A 770 0.97 6.61 7.46
C TYR A 770 -0.45 6.91 7.94
N LEU A 771 -0.67 7.07 9.25
CA LEU A 771 -2.00 7.38 9.80
C LEU A 771 -2.29 8.89 9.73
N GLY A 772 -1.33 9.74 10.11
CA GLY A 772 -1.50 11.19 10.10
C GLY A 772 -1.55 11.75 8.68
N ILE A 773 -0.43 11.68 7.95
CA ILE A 773 -0.26 12.37 6.66
C ILE A 773 -0.96 11.64 5.50
N ASN A 774 -0.63 10.37 5.28
CA ASN A 774 -1.14 9.64 4.12
C ASN A 774 -2.65 9.39 4.22
N ASN A 775 -3.09 8.89 5.38
CA ASN A 775 -4.49 8.57 5.63
C ASN A 775 -5.33 9.82 5.93
N VAL A 776 -5.23 10.40 7.13
CA VAL A 776 -6.21 11.39 7.59
C VAL A 776 -6.07 12.73 6.86
N LEU A 777 -4.87 13.31 6.77
CA LEU A 777 -4.67 14.52 5.97
C LEU A 777 -5.00 14.26 4.49
N GLY A 778 -4.61 13.10 3.94
CA GLY A 778 -5.00 12.73 2.58
C GLY A 778 -6.53 12.61 2.37
N LEU A 779 -7.30 12.23 3.39
CA LEU A 779 -8.76 12.19 3.32
C LEU A 779 -9.34 13.61 3.39
N ILE A 780 -8.79 14.48 4.23
CA ILE A 780 -9.14 15.92 4.26
C ILE A 780 -8.90 16.55 2.88
N GLY A 781 -7.76 16.27 2.26
CA GLY A 781 -7.41 16.76 0.93
C GLY A 781 -8.34 16.26 -0.17
N ALA A 782 -8.86 15.02 -0.05
CA ALA A 782 -9.89 14.51 -0.94
C ALA A 782 -11.23 15.25 -0.78
N PHE A 783 -11.66 15.56 0.45
CA PHE A 783 -12.85 16.38 0.70
C PHE A 783 -12.70 17.81 0.12
N GLY A 784 -11.55 18.44 0.33
CA GLY A 784 -11.26 19.80 -0.13
C GLY A 784 -11.17 19.92 -1.65
N SER A 785 -10.30 19.12 -2.26
CA SER A 785 -10.03 19.16 -3.71
C SER A 785 -11.22 18.77 -4.61
N GLN A 786 -12.23 18.10 -4.04
CA GLN A 786 -13.50 17.75 -4.69
C GLN A 786 -14.66 18.67 -4.24
N ARG A 787 -14.37 19.76 -3.52
CA ARG A 787 -15.32 20.75 -2.98
C ARG A 787 -16.46 20.16 -2.14
N LEU A 788 -16.22 19.03 -1.47
CA LEU A 788 -17.19 18.33 -0.63
C LEU A 788 -17.32 18.97 0.76
N GLY A 789 -16.22 19.49 1.30
CA GLY A 789 -16.15 20.25 2.55
C GLY A 789 -14.88 21.10 2.62
N ASP A 790 -14.83 22.06 3.54
CA ASP A 790 -13.67 22.92 3.76
C ASP A 790 -12.59 22.20 4.59
N GLU A 791 -11.36 22.16 4.08
CA GLU A 791 -10.20 21.60 4.80
C GLU A 791 -9.97 22.31 6.14
N ARG A 792 -10.23 23.61 6.28
CA ARG A 792 -10.03 24.33 7.55
C ARG A 792 -10.95 23.81 8.65
N LEU A 793 -12.21 23.51 8.31
CA LEU A 793 -13.19 22.90 9.23
C LEU A 793 -12.83 21.45 9.57
N LEU A 794 -12.35 20.67 8.59
CA LEU A 794 -11.95 19.29 8.80
C LEU A 794 -10.64 19.17 9.61
N LEU A 795 -9.67 20.06 9.38
CA LEU A 795 -8.46 20.18 10.20
C LEU A 795 -8.80 20.60 11.64
N ALA A 796 -9.75 21.52 11.84
CA ALA A 796 -10.24 21.87 13.18
C ALA A 796 -10.95 20.70 13.88
N ALA A 797 -11.76 19.93 13.14
CA ALA A 797 -12.38 18.70 13.64
C ALA A 797 -11.34 17.63 14.01
N PHE A 798 -10.29 17.47 13.20
CA PHE A 798 -9.20 16.53 13.48
C PHE A 798 -8.35 16.97 14.67
N ARG A 799 -7.94 18.25 14.78
CA ARG A 799 -7.30 18.81 15.99
C ARG A 799 -8.14 18.52 17.23
N ARG A 800 -9.46 18.78 17.19
CA ARG A 800 -10.35 18.50 18.33
C ARG A 800 -10.35 17.03 18.73
N PHE A 801 -10.41 16.10 17.76
CA PHE A 801 -10.31 14.66 18.01
C PHE A 801 -8.95 14.29 18.65
N LEU A 802 -7.84 14.79 18.11
CA LEU A 802 -6.50 14.56 18.65
C LEU A 802 -6.36 15.12 20.08
N SER A 803 -6.91 16.29 20.39
CA SER A 803 -6.86 16.83 21.76
C SER A 803 -7.63 15.96 22.75
N HIS A 804 -8.79 15.40 22.36
CA HIS A 804 -9.51 14.44 23.20
C HIS A 804 -8.75 13.11 23.36
N ALA A 805 -7.96 12.71 22.35
CA ALA A 805 -7.09 11.54 22.40
C ALA A 805 -5.80 11.75 23.21
N ALA A 806 -5.27 12.98 23.28
CA ALA A 806 -4.06 13.31 24.03
C ALA A 806 -4.34 13.60 25.51
N THR A 807 -5.29 14.50 25.80
CA THR A 807 -5.51 15.06 27.15
C THR A 807 -6.94 14.95 27.67
N GLY A 808 -7.87 14.43 26.87
CA GLY A 808 -9.27 14.29 27.25
C GLY A 808 -9.55 13.15 28.26
N PRO A 809 -10.82 13.02 28.72
CA PRO A 809 -11.22 11.94 29.62
C PRO A 809 -11.00 10.53 29.04
N ALA A 810 -11.04 10.40 27.71
CA ALA A 810 -10.74 9.19 26.96
C ALA A 810 -9.41 9.31 26.19
N ARG A 811 -8.37 9.81 26.87
CA ARG A 811 -6.99 9.83 26.36
C ARG A 811 -6.50 8.41 26.07
N MET A 812 -5.62 8.27 25.08
CA MET A 812 -5.05 6.99 24.64
C MET A 812 -3.54 6.98 24.93
N ASN A 813 -2.99 5.80 25.22
CA ASN A 813 -1.62 5.63 25.71
C ASN A 813 -0.55 5.67 24.60
N THR A 814 -0.68 6.59 23.64
CA THR A 814 0.16 6.73 22.43
C THR A 814 0.67 8.17 22.31
N THR A 815 1.90 8.33 21.82
CA THR A 815 2.57 9.62 21.58
C THR A 815 1.98 10.39 20.38
N LEU A 816 1.44 9.67 19.39
CA LEU A 816 1.07 10.25 18.09
C LEU A 816 0.09 11.43 18.17
N PRO A 817 -0.97 11.43 19.01
CA PRO A 817 -1.90 12.55 19.07
C PRO A 817 -1.27 13.86 19.54
N ALA A 818 -0.31 13.82 20.48
CA ALA A 818 0.45 15.00 20.91
C ALA A 818 1.45 15.42 19.81
N GLN A 819 2.20 14.47 19.26
CA GLN A 819 3.17 14.70 18.17
C GLN A 819 2.54 15.44 16.97
N LEU A 820 1.31 15.07 16.58
CA LEU A 820 0.57 15.72 15.48
C LEU A 820 -0.01 17.08 15.84
N LEU A 821 -0.25 17.39 17.12
CA LEU A 821 -0.76 18.69 17.58
C LEU A 821 0.34 19.72 17.80
N ASP A 822 1.46 19.28 18.38
CA ASP A 822 2.44 20.13 19.06
C ASP A 822 3.74 20.31 18.25
N SER A 823 4.01 19.45 17.25
CA SER A 823 5.17 19.62 16.38
C SER A 823 4.90 20.63 15.26
N PRO A 824 5.72 21.68 15.06
CA PRO A 824 5.54 22.66 13.98
C PRO A 824 5.78 22.07 12.58
N VAL A 825 6.47 20.94 12.51
CA VAL A 825 6.81 20.22 11.28
C VAL A 825 6.55 18.73 11.42
N LEU A 826 6.27 18.06 10.30
CA LEU A 826 6.12 16.60 10.25
C LEU A 826 7.15 15.97 9.31
N ARG A 827 7.59 14.76 9.63
CA ARG A 827 8.40 13.92 8.76
C ARG A 827 7.49 13.27 7.72
N CYS A 828 7.78 13.45 6.44
CA CYS A 828 6.97 12.96 5.33
C CYS A 828 7.82 12.17 4.35
N LYS A 829 7.32 11.01 3.90
CA LYS A 829 7.95 10.23 2.84
C LYS A 829 7.99 11.02 1.53
N ALA A 830 9.17 11.10 0.93
CA ALA A 830 9.44 11.80 -0.32
C ALA A 830 9.41 10.79 -1.47
N ASN A 831 8.27 10.66 -2.14
CA ASN A 831 8.04 9.59 -3.11
C ASN A 831 8.69 9.89 -4.48
N LEU A 832 8.93 11.16 -4.81
CA LEU A 832 9.69 11.56 -6.00
C LEU A 832 11.20 11.40 -5.76
N LEU A 833 11.72 11.83 -4.61
CA LEU A 833 13.13 11.61 -4.27
C LEU A 833 13.46 10.11 -4.09
N THR A 834 12.61 9.35 -3.40
CA THR A 834 12.76 7.88 -3.26
C THR A 834 12.79 7.18 -4.62
N ARG A 835 12.03 7.68 -5.61
CA ARG A 835 12.11 7.21 -7.01
C ARG A 835 13.45 7.57 -7.65
N LEU A 836 13.87 8.83 -7.56
CA LEU A 836 15.10 9.30 -8.22
C LEU A 836 16.35 8.59 -7.69
N HIS A 837 16.41 8.28 -6.40
CA HIS A 837 17.46 7.45 -5.78
C HIS A 837 17.35 5.94 -6.08
N GLY A 838 16.41 5.51 -6.94
CA GLY A 838 16.28 4.11 -7.37
C GLY A 838 15.85 3.11 -6.27
N LEU A 839 15.45 3.58 -5.09
CA LEU A 839 15.26 2.76 -3.89
C LEU A 839 14.14 1.72 -4.08
N ASP A 840 14.34 0.52 -3.51
CA ASP A 840 13.30 -0.48 -3.34
C ASP A 840 12.86 -0.53 -1.88
N GLU A 841 11.63 -0.09 -1.61
CA GLU A 841 11.08 0.09 -0.26
C GLU A 841 10.82 -1.23 0.49
N LEU A 842 11.14 -2.41 -0.08
CA LEU A 842 11.16 -3.70 0.64
C LEU A 842 12.58 -4.21 0.94
N VAL A 843 13.64 -3.53 0.47
CA VAL A 843 15.03 -4.01 0.57
C VAL A 843 15.88 -3.08 1.44
N GLY A 844 16.45 -3.64 2.51
CA GLY A 844 17.31 -2.93 3.46
C GLY A 844 16.65 -2.72 4.82
N PRO A 845 17.26 -1.90 5.69
CA PRO A 845 16.69 -1.55 6.99
C PRO A 845 15.55 -0.53 6.87
N VAL A 846 14.58 -0.61 7.80
CA VAL A 846 13.34 0.17 7.74
C VAL A 846 13.59 1.68 7.77
N ASP A 847 14.60 2.15 8.49
CA ASP A 847 14.94 3.58 8.59
C ASP A 847 15.28 4.21 7.22
N SER A 848 15.98 3.47 6.37
CA SER A 848 16.72 3.95 5.20
C SER A 848 16.19 3.46 3.84
N GLN A 849 15.24 2.52 3.82
CA GLN A 849 14.56 2.04 2.60
C GLN A 849 13.71 3.11 1.86
N SER A 850 13.69 4.37 2.30
CA SER A 850 12.92 5.47 1.70
C SER A 850 13.47 6.83 2.12
N VAL A 851 13.41 7.83 1.24
CA VAL A 851 13.75 9.22 1.57
C VAL A 851 12.60 9.85 2.36
N TYR A 852 12.92 10.51 3.48
CA TYR A 852 11.96 11.31 4.27
C TYR A 852 12.44 12.76 4.41
N VAL A 853 11.56 13.68 4.04
CA VAL A 853 11.73 15.14 4.12
C VAL A 853 10.87 15.72 5.25
N THR A 854 10.99 17.02 5.50
CA THR A 854 10.30 17.72 6.58
C THR A 854 9.33 18.75 5.98
N ILE A 855 8.05 18.66 6.34
CA ILE A 855 6.99 19.56 5.87
C ILE A 855 6.41 20.37 7.02
N THR A 856 5.85 21.55 6.74
CA THR A 856 5.06 22.34 7.70
C THR A 856 3.85 21.52 8.15
N ASN A 857 3.57 21.48 9.47
CA ASN A 857 2.41 20.77 9.99
C ASN A 857 1.12 21.61 9.82
N PRO A 858 0.13 21.21 8.99
CA PRO A 858 -1.12 21.96 8.83
C PRO A 858 -2.06 21.87 10.04
N LEU A 859 -1.71 21.04 11.04
CA LEU A 859 -2.39 21.01 12.33
C LEU A 859 -1.76 21.98 13.34
N HIS A 860 -0.49 22.36 13.23
CA HIS A 860 0.14 23.25 14.19
C HIS A 860 -0.43 24.68 14.08
N ARG A 861 -0.54 25.37 15.22
CA ARG A 861 -0.93 26.78 15.34
C ARG A 861 -0.17 27.40 16.49
#